data_AF-A0A480AIH7-F1
#
_entry.id   AF-A0A480AIH7-F1
#
_cell.length_a   1.000
_cell.length_b   1.000
_cell.length_c   1.000
_cell.angle_alpha   90.00
_cell.angle_beta   90.00
_cell.angle_gamma   90.00
#
_symmetry.space_group_name_H-M   'P 1'
#
loop_
_entity.id
_entity.type
_entity.pdbx_description
1 polymer ?
#
loop_
_entity_poly.entity_id
_entity_poly.type
_entity_poly.pdbx_seq_one_letter_code
_entity_poly.pdbx_strand_id
1 'polypeptide(L)'
;MNLYFTRVNYTILTTAVIATIVISLPTSAADTVSTQKIAQIAKNTSVQINAEGDLTPGGSGVIIAKQGNIYTVLTANHVVCDDLGRAGKITCATDITYSVRTNTGKDYPVKDVKVLQKTKNDADLAIATFVATEDYPIATLGNSDQMVEGADVFVGGFPAVFGKVGSARDFAFTTGMVVSRASKAINGYGLIYDAKTITGNSGGPVFDIAGRVVAIHGLADTSAKNKTETGAVVTQKTGFNAGIPINTFLATNEPIIQNTPMKKDDSPTNKPANNLNNPQSARDFYGRGITKLDQYNYREAAEDFTQAIKLDPKYIEAYFKRGYSYTWVSKHQEALTDFNQAIVLDPNYLDAYLNRGWSQLFLQNDQAALEDFNRAIRLNPNYADAYAHQGMAYIKMGKYQAALESSKQAIRLEPRNSYGYTIQADVLNNLKDYPGAIKVSTLAILIDPDDFNAYINRAIAYTLTSDFQNALSDYQKASEIFARRYIKNPVSLPEPQPKPSSNSPAEPQPKPSSNSSSDPNVDIIKSWQVINVPCNSGGKVVSIVIDGKKYCVLPHPSLMSRGYQYNRDTGKLEPVDANLELIKSWELTDVSCNSGEKVVSIVIDGKKYCVLPHPSFMSKSYRYNRRTGKLEPVSPD
;
A
#
# COMPACT_ATOMS: atom_id res chain seq x y z
N MET A 1 -54.98 -33.43 15.06
CA MET A 1 -55.25 -32.59 16.24
C MET A 1 -54.74 -31.19 15.90
N ASN A 2 -55.64 -30.26 15.57
CA ASN A 2 -55.26 -28.91 15.13
C ASN A 2 -54.86 -28.06 16.33
N LEU A 3 -53.77 -27.29 16.22
CA LEU A 3 -53.53 -26.13 17.06
C LEU A 3 -53.16 -24.94 16.19
N TYR A 4 -54.00 -23.91 16.28
CA TYR A 4 -53.84 -22.63 15.60
C TYR A 4 -52.68 -21.85 16.23
N PHE A 5 -51.86 -21.22 15.40
CA PHE A 5 -51.15 -20.00 15.81
C PHE A 5 -51.64 -18.83 14.96
N THR A 6 -52.33 -17.92 15.64
CA THR A 6 -52.89 -16.68 15.09
C THR A 6 -51.80 -15.75 14.57
N ARG A 7 -51.90 -15.33 13.30
CA ARG A 7 -51.09 -14.22 12.78
C ARG A 7 -51.55 -12.91 13.44
N VAL A 8 -50.68 -12.30 14.23
CA VAL A 8 -50.84 -10.90 14.64
C VAL A 8 -50.22 -10.02 13.57
N ASN A 9 -51.06 -9.35 12.78
CA ASN A 9 -50.60 -8.36 11.80
C ASN A 9 -50.16 -7.09 12.54
N TYR A 10 -48.87 -6.94 12.80
CA TYR A 10 -48.29 -5.63 13.14
C TYR A 10 -48.09 -4.83 11.85
N THR A 11 -49.02 -3.94 11.54
CA THR A 11 -48.83 -2.85 10.58
C THR A 11 -47.86 -1.84 11.18
N ILE A 12 -46.56 -2.13 11.10
CA ILE A 12 -45.53 -1.15 11.42
C ILE A 12 -45.54 -0.12 10.29
N LEU A 13 -46.13 1.05 10.55
CA LEU A 13 -45.86 2.24 9.74
C LEU A 13 -44.37 2.57 9.90
N THR A 14 -43.54 2.13 8.96
CA THR A 14 -42.20 2.65 8.80
C THR A 14 -42.29 4.04 8.19
N THR A 15 -42.65 5.03 9.00
CA THR A 15 -42.35 6.43 8.70
C THR A 15 -40.84 6.55 8.55
N ALA A 16 -40.37 6.66 7.32
CA ALA A 16 -38.97 6.84 7.00
C ALA A 16 -38.51 8.22 7.49
N VAL A 17 -38.12 8.30 8.77
CA VAL A 17 -37.41 9.46 9.30
C VAL A 17 -36.04 9.45 8.64
N ILE A 18 -35.89 10.24 7.57
CA ILE A 18 -34.60 10.57 7.00
C ILE A 18 -33.86 11.39 8.05
N ALA A 19 -33.10 10.72 8.90
CA ALA A 19 -32.20 11.35 9.84
C ALA A 19 -30.99 11.91 9.08
N THR A 20 -31.17 13.07 8.43
CA THR A 20 -30.06 13.93 8.03
C THR A 20 -29.35 14.42 9.30
N ILE A 21 -28.41 13.63 9.79
CA ILE A 21 -27.49 14.05 10.84
C ILE A 21 -26.48 15.01 10.20
N VAL A 22 -26.88 16.29 10.12
CA VAL A 22 -25.96 17.38 9.87
C VAL A 22 -25.19 17.62 11.16
N ILE A 23 -23.99 17.04 11.27
CA ILE A 23 -23.03 17.45 12.30
C ILE A 23 -22.53 18.84 11.90
N SER A 24 -23.22 19.87 12.35
CA SER A 24 -22.78 21.25 12.22
C SER A 24 -21.55 21.45 13.13
N LEU A 25 -20.36 21.39 12.53
CA LEU A 25 -19.23 22.17 13.02
C LEU A 25 -19.68 23.64 13.13
N PRO A 26 -19.08 24.45 14.03
CA PRO A 26 -19.21 25.90 13.99
C PRO A 26 -18.36 26.48 12.84
N THR A 27 -18.58 25.99 11.61
CA THR A 27 -18.29 26.77 10.41
C THR A 27 -19.15 28.03 10.45
N SER A 28 -18.66 29.14 9.88
CA SER A 28 -19.52 30.30 9.76
C SER A 28 -20.77 29.91 8.93
N ALA A 29 -21.90 30.56 9.19
CA ALA A 29 -23.11 30.29 8.40
C ALA A 29 -22.86 30.51 6.89
N ALA A 30 -21.96 31.43 6.54
CA ALA A 30 -21.51 31.68 5.17
C ALA A 30 -20.73 30.51 4.54
N ASP A 31 -19.79 29.88 5.26
CA ASP A 31 -19.03 28.72 4.75
C ASP A 31 -19.96 27.52 4.47
N THR A 32 -20.94 27.33 5.35
CA THR A 32 -21.92 26.23 5.26
C THR A 32 -22.83 26.41 4.03
N VAL A 33 -23.31 27.63 3.80
CA VAL A 33 -24.11 27.99 2.62
C VAL A 33 -23.28 27.89 1.34
N SER A 34 -21.98 28.24 1.37
CA SER A 34 -21.08 28.08 0.23
C SER A 34 -20.92 26.61 -0.16
N THR A 35 -20.62 25.73 0.81
CA THR A 35 -20.47 24.29 0.56
C THR A 35 -21.74 23.66 -0.02
N GLN A 36 -22.93 24.03 0.47
CA GLN A 36 -24.21 23.57 -0.09
C GLN A 36 -24.41 23.99 -1.54
N LYS A 37 -24.01 25.21 -1.91
CA LYS A 37 -24.06 25.71 -3.28
C LYS A 37 -23.13 24.91 -4.20
N ILE A 38 -21.91 24.61 -3.76
CA ILE A 38 -20.95 23.78 -4.50
C ILE A 38 -21.50 22.35 -4.66
N ALA A 39 -22.06 21.76 -3.60
CA ALA A 39 -22.69 20.44 -3.67
C ALA A 39 -23.85 20.39 -4.68
N GLN A 40 -24.66 21.45 -4.77
CA GLN A 40 -25.74 21.55 -5.73
C GLN A 40 -25.26 21.73 -7.17
N ILE A 41 -24.17 22.49 -7.40
CA ILE A 41 -23.48 22.56 -8.71
C ILE A 41 -22.97 21.17 -9.09
N ALA A 42 -22.22 20.53 -8.19
CA ALA A 42 -21.64 19.22 -8.40
C ALA A 42 -22.71 18.17 -8.74
N LYS A 43 -23.80 18.10 -7.97
CA LYS A 43 -24.92 17.19 -8.23
C LYS A 43 -25.61 17.44 -9.58
N ASN A 44 -25.63 18.68 -10.05
CA ASN A 44 -26.35 19.08 -11.27
C ASN A 44 -25.52 18.95 -12.55
N THR A 45 -24.19 19.02 -12.46
CA THR A 45 -23.29 18.92 -13.63
C THR A 45 -22.60 17.57 -13.75
N SER A 46 -22.58 16.77 -12.67
CA SER A 46 -22.03 15.40 -12.69
C SER A 46 -23.03 14.41 -13.29
N VAL A 47 -22.50 13.37 -13.95
CA VAL A 47 -23.28 12.27 -14.54
C VAL A 47 -22.68 10.92 -14.14
N GLN A 48 -23.49 9.87 -14.15
CA GLN A 48 -22.98 8.50 -14.13
C GLN A 48 -22.61 8.10 -15.56
N ILE A 49 -21.56 7.30 -15.68
CA ILE A 49 -21.28 6.56 -16.91
C ILE A 49 -21.37 5.07 -16.57
N ASN A 50 -22.24 4.35 -17.29
CA ASN A 50 -22.55 2.94 -17.05
C ASN A 50 -22.25 2.15 -18.33
N ALA A 51 -21.55 1.01 -18.20
CA ALA A 51 -21.41 0.03 -19.28
C ALA A 51 -22.66 -0.87 -19.32
N GLU A 52 -23.10 -1.25 -20.51
CA GLU A 52 -24.22 -2.18 -20.69
C GLU A 52 -23.87 -3.59 -20.16
N GLY A 53 -24.85 -4.27 -19.56
CA GLY A 53 -24.68 -5.63 -19.01
C GLY A 53 -24.05 -5.74 -17.62
N ASP A 54 -23.91 -4.63 -16.88
CA ASP A 54 -23.38 -4.57 -15.48
C ASP A 54 -21.99 -5.24 -15.29
N LEU A 55 -21.19 -5.33 -16.36
CA LEU A 55 -19.86 -5.97 -16.35
C LEU A 55 -18.81 -5.19 -15.54
N THR A 56 -19.05 -3.90 -15.26
CA THR A 56 -18.15 -3.04 -14.50
C THR A 56 -18.91 -2.24 -13.44
N PRO A 57 -18.24 -1.70 -12.41
CA PRO A 57 -18.89 -0.85 -11.40
C PRO A 57 -19.48 0.45 -11.96
N GLY A 58 -19.18 0.79 -13.22
CA GLY A 58 -19.39 2.10 -13.81
C GLY A 58 -18.43 3.16 -13.25
N GLY A 59 -18.49 4.36 -13.84
CA GLY A 59 -17.75 5.53 -13.39
C GLY A 59 -18.61 6.77 -13.36
N SER A 60 -17.96 7.92 -13.33
CA SER A 60 -18.54 9.25 -13.22
C SER A 60 -18.05 10.14 -14.37
N GLY A 61 -18.71 11.28 -14.60
CA GLY A 61 -18.28 12.29 -15.56
C GLY A 61 -18.85 13.65 -15.21
N VAL A 62 -18.45 14.70 -15.95
CA VAL A 62 -18.99 16.06 -15.83
C VAL A 62 -19.36 16.65 -17.17
N ILE A 63 -20.53 17.29 -17.26
CA ILE A 63 -21.00 17.99 -18.46
C ILE A 63 -20.22 19.31 -18.61
N ILE A 64 -19.39 19.41 -19.65
CA ILE A 64 -18.51 20.57 -19.90
C ILE A 64 -18.95 21.46 -21.06
N ALA A 65 -19.84 20.98 -21.94
CA ALA A 65 -20.40 21.78 -23.04
C ALA A 65 -21.71 21.20 -23.62
N LYS A 66 -22.38 22.02 -24.43
CA LYS A 66 -23.54 21.67 -25.27
C LYS A 66 -23.39 22.32 -26.65
N GLN A 67 -23.70 21.57 -27.71
CA GLN A 67 -23.80 22.07 -29.09
C GLN A 67 -25.09 21.53 -29.73
N GLY A 68 -26.08 22.38 -29.97
CA GLY A 68 -27.44 21.93 -30.32
C GLY A 68 -27.96 21.00 -29.23
N ASN A 69 -28.38 19.78 -29.59
CA ASN A 69 -28.81 18.75 -28.63
C ASN A 69 -27.68 17.79 -28.18
N ILE A 70 -26.44 18.00 -28.63
CA ILE A 70 -25.29 17.16 -28.26
C ILE A 70 -24.64 17.73 -27.00
N TYR A 71 -24.50 16.90 -25.98
CA TYR A 71 -23.80 17.21 -24.74
C TYR A 71 -22.42 16.55 -24.71
N THR A 72 -21.44 17.25 -24.16
CA THR A 72 -20.05 16.80 -24.02
C THR A 72 -19.74 16.53 -22.56
N VAL A 73 -19.35 15.31 -22.24
CA VAL A 73 -18.96 14.84 -20.90
C VAL A 73 -17.45 14.59 -20.87
N LEU A 74 -16.77 15.18 -19.90
CA LEU A 74 -15.38 14.87 -19.58
C LEU A 74 -15.33 13.80 -18.49
N THR A 75 -14.44 12.81 -18.64
CA THR A 75 -14.25 11.69 -17.71
C THR A 75 -12.82 11.14 -17.80
N ALA A 76 -12.48 10.18 -16.96
CA ALA A 76 -11.22 9.44 -17.04
C ALA A 76 -11.29 8.40 -18.18
N ASN A 77 -10.17 8.09 -18.84
CA ASN A 77 -10.19 7.17 -19.97
C ASN A 77 -10.66 5.77 -19.57
N HIS A 78 -10.16 5.24 -18.44
CA HIS A 78 -10.55 3.92 -17.93
C HIS A 78 -12.04 3.75 -17.55
N VAL A 79 -12.85 4.83 -17.58
CA VAL A 79 -14.31 4.77 -17.37
C VAL A 79 -15.07 4.43 -18.66
N VAL A 80 -14.49 4.73 -19.82
CA VAL A 80 -15.09 4.54 -21.17
C VAL A 80 -14.21 3.74 -22.12
N CYS A 81 -13.15 3.11 -21.60
CA CYS A 81 -12.19 2.32 -22.35
C CYS A 81 -11.69 1.15 -21.50
N ASP A 82 -12.11 -0.08 -21.82
CA ASP A 82 -11.42 -1.27 -21.34
C ASP A 82 -10.23 -1.55 -22.26
N ASP A 83 -9.00 -1.26 -21.78
CA ASP A 83 -7.77 -1.37 -22.57
C ASP A 83 -7.40 -2.84 -22.80
N LEU A 84 -7.37 -3.26 -24.06
CA LEU A 84 -7.01 -4.61 -24.50
C LEU A 84 -5.51 -4.93 -24.32
N GLY A 85 -4.75 -4.10 -23.60
CA GLY A 85 -3.42 -4.40 -23.09
C GLY A 85 -2.30 -4.48 -24.13
N ARG A 86 -2.51 -3.92 -25.33
CA ARG A 86 -1.54 -3.99 -26.43
C ARG A 86 -0.30 -3.13 -26.13
N ALA A 87 0.87 -3.64 -26.48
CA ALA A 87 2.13 -2.95 -26.23
C ALA A 87 2.20 -1.60 -26.97
N GLY A 88 2.45 -0.51 -26.23
CA GLY A 88 2.74 0.82 -26.77
C GLY A 88 1.53 1.72 -27.10
N LYS A 89 0.31 1.19 -27.25
CA LYS A 89 -0.88 1.98 -27.61
C LYS A 89 -2.14 1.50 -26.89
N ILE A 90 -2.84 2.44 -26.24
CA ILE A 90 -4.15 2.18 -25.64
C ILE A 90 -5.14 1.77 -26.74
N THR A 91 -5.78 0.62 -26.56
CA THR A 91 -6.73 0.07 -27.55
C THR A 91 -7.97 -0.42 -26.82
N CYS A 92 -9.05 0.35 -26.87
CA CYS A 92 -10.28 0.02 -26.17
C CYS A 92 -11.05 -1.11 -26.85
N ALA A 93 -11.75 -1.92 -26.05
CA ALA A 93 -12.84 -2.78 -26.51
C ALA A 93 -13.92 -1.96 -27.26
N THR A 94 -14.45 -2.49 -28.36
CA THR A 94 -15.42 -1.80 -29.25
C THR A 94 -16.83 -2.39 -29.17
N ASP A 95 -16.99 -3.49 -28.43
CA ASP A 95 -18.21 -4.25 -28.17
C ASP A 95 -18.91 -3.84 -26.86
N ILE A 96 -18.37 -2.83 -26.14
CA ILE A 96 -18.97 -2.27 -24.92
C ILE A 96 -19.78 -1.03 -25.27
N THR A 97 -21.10 -1.11 -25.11
CA THR A 97 -21.99 0.06 -25.15
C THR A 97 -21.94 0.80 -23.81
N TYR A 98 -21.95 2.14 -23.86
CA TYR A 98 -22.02 3.00 -22.67
C TYR A 98 -23.30 3.84 -22.66
N SER A 99 -23.75 4.18 -21.46
CA SER A 99 -24.85 5.12 -21.22
C SER A 99 -24.45 6.19 -20.20
N VAL A 100 -25.05 7.38 -20.35
CA VAL A 100 -24.92 8.52 -19.44
C VAL A 100 -26.23 8.67 -18.66
N ARG A 101 -26.17 8.54 -17.33
CA ARG A 101 -27.30 8.88 -16.44
C ARG A 101 -27.12 10.27 -15.88
N THR A 102 -28.12 11.11 -16.11
CA THR A 102 -28.11 12.53 -15.70
C THR A 102 -28.65 12.73 -14.29
N ASN A 103 -28.55 13.96 -13.76
CA ASN A 103 -29.03 14.33 -12.42
C ASN A 103 -30.56 14.19 -12.23
N THR A 104 -31.34 14.13 -13.31
CA THR A 104 -32.78 13.82 -13.29
C THR A 104 -33.07 12.32 -13.22
N GLY A 105 -32.05 11.47 -13.30
CA GLY A 105 -32.18 10.01 -13.34
C GLY A 105 -32.53 9.45 -14.71
N LYS A 106 -32.38 10.24 -15.78
CA LYS A 106 -32.62 9.80 -17.17
C LYS A 106 -31.33 9.32 -17.83
N ASP A 107 -31.40 8.14 -18.44
CA ASP A 107 -30.30 7.52 -19.18
C ASP A 107 -30.35 7.90 -20.67
N TYR A 108 -29.19 8.11 -21.25
CA TYR A 108 -28.99 8.34 -22.69
C TYR A 108 -27.86 7.43 -23.20
N PRO A 109 -27.98 6.82 -24.38
CA PRO A 109 -26.85 6.11 -24.99
C PRO A 109 -25.72 7.09 -25.31
N VAL A 110 -24.48 6.67 -25.06
CA VAL A 110 -23.31 7.40 -25.54
C VAL A 110 -23.27 7.30 -27.07
N LYS A 111 -23.21 8.45 -27.73
CA LYS A 111 -23.16 8.58 -29.18
C LYS A 111 -21.76 8.36 -29.75
N ASP A 112 -20.74 8.87 -29.06
CA ASP A 112 -19.34 8.80 -29.46
C ASP A 112 -18.41 8.91 -28.24
N VAL A 113 -17.27 8.24 -28.30
CA VAL A 113 -16.20 8.27 -27.28
C VAL A 113 -14.89 8.66 -27.94
N LYS A 114 -14.37 9.82 -27.56
CA LYS A 114 -13.06 10.31 -27.97
C LYS A 114 -12.04 10.08 -26.84
N VAL A 115 -11.25 9.03 -27.00
CA VAL A 115 -10.08 8.74 -26.16
C VAL A 115 -9.02 9.82 -26.36
N LEU A 116 -8.55 10.44 -25.27
CA LEU A 116 -7.43 11.39 -25.30
C LEU A 116 -6.10 10.70 -24.92
N GLN A 117 -6.17 9.64 -24.11
CA GLN A 117 -5.03 8.81 -23.72
C GLN A 117 -4.55 7.91 -24.87
N LYS A 118 -3.51 8.30 -25.61
CA LYS A 118 -3.00 7.52 -26.77
C LYS A 118 -2.01 6.44 -26.35
N THR A 119 -1.22 6.73 -25.32
CA THR A 119 -0.17 5.90 -24.73
C THR A 119 -0.31 5.89 -23.21
N LYS A 120 0.41 4.98 -22.53
CA LYS A 120 0.46 4.93 -21.05
C LYS A 120 1.16 6.13 -20.41
N ASN A 121 1.72 7.06 -21.17
CA ASN A 121 2.31 8.30 -20.64
C ASN A 121 1.37 9.51 -20.78
N ASP A 122 0.31 9.40 -21.58
CA ASP A 122 -0.67 10.47 -21.77
C ASP A 122 -1.65 10.53 -20.60
N ALA A 123 -2.33 11.68 -20.46
CA ALA A 123 -3.37 11.87 -19.45
C ALA A 123 -4.49 10.83 -19.61
N ASP A 124 -4.88 10.16 -18.52
CA ASP A 124 -5.99 9.19 -18.44
C ASP A 124 -7.35 9.92 -18.53
N LEU A 125 -7.62 10.51 -19.69
CA LEU A 125 -8.82 11.28 -20.00
C LEU A 125 -9.50 10.79 -21.27
N ALA A 126 -10.83 10.91 -21.28
CA ALA A 126 -11.66 10.72 -22.46
C ALA A 126 -12.85 11.68 -22.45
N ILE A 127 -13.41 11.90 -23.64
CA ILE A 127 -14.67 12.63 -23.83
C ILE A 127 -15.73 11.64 -24.27
N ALA A 128 -16.88 11.64 -23.62
CA ALA A 128 -18.09 10.96 -24.10
C ALA A 128 -19.11 12.00 -24.56
N THR A 129 -19.91 11.69 -25.57
CA THR A 129 -21.03 12.55 -25.99
C THR A 129 -22.36 11.82 -25.94
N PHE A 130 -23.44 12.54 -25.63
CA PHE A 130 -24.80 12.01 -25.69
C PHE A 130 -25.76 13.04 -26.29
N VAL A 131 -26.94 12.60 -26.73
CA VAL A 131 -27.96 13.49 -27.32
C VAL A 131 -29.15 13.60 -26.38
N ALA A 132 -29.50 14.82 -25.98
CA ALA A 132 -30.66 15.08 -25.14
C ALA A 132 -31.46 16.30 -25.60
N THR A 133 -32.79 16.19 -25.51
CA THR A 133 -33.75 17.28 -25.72
C THR A 133 -34.02 18.10 -24.45
N GLU A 134 -33.65 17.58 -23.28
CA GLU A 134 -33.74 18.27 -21.99
C GLU A 134 -32.51 19.15 -21.74
N ASP A 135 -32.69 20.24 -21.01
CA ASP A 135 -31.63 21.18 -20.66
C ASP A 135 -30.91 20.81 -19.35
N TYR A 136 -29.74 20.19 -19.49
CA TYR A 136 -28.84 19.90 -18.39
C TYR A 136 -27.84 21.04 -18.12
N PRO A 137 -27.55 21.37 -16.85
CA PRO A 137 -26.51 22.33 -16.48
C PRO A 137 -25.10 21.94 -16.95
N ILE A 138 -24.37 22.94 -17.43
CA ILE A 138 -22.98 22.83 -17.90
C ILE A 138 -22.06 23.43 -16.83
N ALA A 139 -21.05 22.69 -16.41
CA ALA A 139 -20.03 23.12 -15.47
C ALA A 139 -19.16 24.25 -16.03
N THR A 140 -18.71 25.13 -15.14
CA THR A 140 -17.63 26.09 -15.44
C THR A 140 -16.29 25.43 -15.13
N LEU A 141 -15.34 25.52 -16.05
CA LEU A 141 -13.96 25.10 -15.86
C LEU A 141 -13.17 26.24 -15.21
N GLY A 142 -12.44 25.92 -14.13
CA GLY A 142 -11.57 26.87 -13.44
C GLY A 142 -10.13 26.79 -13.92
N ASN A 143 -9.24 27.51 -13.24
CA ASN A 143 -7.80 27.44 -13.46
C ASN A 143 -7.15 26.48 -12.46
N SER A 144 -6.66 25.32 -12.91
CA SER A 144 -6.03 24.36 -11.98
C SER A 144 -4.73 24.86 -11.36
N ASP A 145 -4.06 25.87 -11.92
CA ASP A 145 -2.77 26.34 -11.42
C ASP A 145 -2.90 27.29 -10.21
N GLN A 146 -4.13 27.73 -9.90
CA GLN A 146 -4.46 28.38 -8.64
C GLN A 146 -4.62 27.37 -7.48
N MET A 147 -4.70 26.07 -7.77
CA MET A 147 -4.85 25.02 -6.76
C MET A 147 -3.49 24.64 -6.15
N VAL A 148 -3.12 25.39 -5.11
CA VAL A 148 -1.89 25.21 -4.31
C VAL A 148 -2.17 24.41 -3.03
N GLU A 149 -1.11 23.93 -2.36
CA GLU A 149 -1.20 23.24 -1.07
C GLU A 149 -2.02 24.05 -0.05
N GLY A 150 -2.90 23.38 0.70
CA GLY A 150 -3.82 24.03 1.64
C GLY A 150 -5.17 24.47 1.05
N ALA A 151 -5.32 24.52 -0.27
CA ALA A 151 -6.56 24.93 -0.93
C ALA A 151 -7.70 23.91 -0.72
N ASP A 152 -8.92 24.41 -0.50
CA ASP A 152 -10.14 23.58 -0.43
C ASP A 152 -10.46 22.95 -1.79
N VAL A 153 -10.80 21.66 -1.78
CA VAL A 153 -11.37 20.94 -2.93
C VAL A 153 -12.63 20.16 -2.56
N PHE A 154 -13.51 20.00 -3.54
CA PHE A 154 -14.77 19.27 -3.41
C PHE A 154 -14.89 18.24 -4.53
N VAL A 155 -15.07 16.96 -4.22
CA VAL A 155 -15.14 15.89 -5.22
C VAL A 155 -16.58 15.42 -5.34
N GLY A 156 -17.14 15.49 -6.55
CA GLY A 156 -18.45 14.93 -6.90
C GLY A 156 -18.29 13.65 -7.71
N GLY A 157 -19.14 12.65 -7.47
CA GLY A 157 -19.11 11.39 -8.21
C GLY A 157 -20.23 10.42 -7.83
N PHE A 158 -20.18 9.22 -8.41
CA PHE A 158 -21.17 8.17 -8.21
C PHE A 158 -20.47 6.86 -7.83
N PRO A 159 -20.15 6.65 -6.55
CA PRO A 159 -19.37 5.51 -6.15
C PRO A 159 -20.18 4.21 -6.15
N ALA A 160 -19.49 3.10 -6.42
CA ALA A 160 -20.03 1.76 -6.39
C ALA A 160 -20.01 1.21 -4.95
N VAL A 161 -20.91 1.73 -4.11
CA VAL A 161 -21.04 1.34 -2.69
C VAL A 161 -22.12 0.27 -2.51
N PHE A 162 -21.96 -0.59 -1.51
CA PHE A 162 -23.00 -1.55 -1.06
C PHE A 162 -23.57 -2.48 -2.16
N GLY A 163 -22.85 -2.68 -3.27
CA GLY A 163 -23.24 -3.58 -4.36
C GLY A 163 -24.13 -2.90 -5.40
N LYS A 164 -24.35 -1.59 -5.26
CA LYS A 164 -24.94 -0.74 -6.28
C LYS A 164 -23.97 -0.61 -7.44
N VAL A 165 -24.30 -1.25 -8.55
CA VAL A 165 -23.68 -1.07 -9.87
C VAL A 165 -24.63 -0.30 -10.78
N GLY A 166 -24.13 0.16 -11.93
CA GLY A 166 -24.94 0.83 -12.94
C GLY A 166 -25.75 2.01 -12.38
N SER A 167 -27.04 2.03 -12.69
CA SER A 167 -28.01 3.08 -12.33
C SER A 167 -28.41 3.14 -10.85
N ALA A 168 -28.07 2.11 -10.06
CA ALA A 168 -28.42 2.04 -8.64
C ALA A 168 -27.50 2.89 -7.72
N ARG A 169 -26.39 3.41 -8.27
CA ARG A 169 -25.39 4.22 -7.55
C ARG A 169 -25.94 5.59 -7.17
N ASP A 170 -25.68 6.03 -5.95
CA ASP A 170 -26.09 7.35 -5.46
C ASP A 170 -25.00 8.39 -5.76
N PHE A 171 -25.38 9.67 -5.82
CA PHE A 171 -24.40 10.76 -5.90
C PHE A 171 -23.71 10.96 -4.54
N ALA A 172 -22.38 10.96 -4.54
CA ALA A 172 -21.55 11.31 -3.40
C ALA A 172 -20.85 12.66 -3.63
N PHE A 173 -20.70 13.41 -2.54
CA PHE A 173 -20.00 14.69 -2.51
C PHE A 173 -19.11 14.72 -1.28
N THR A 174 -17.80 14.92 -1.47
CA THR A 174 -16.82 14.88 -0.38
C THR A 174 -15.87 16.08 -0.42
N THR A 175 -15.48 16.54 0.76
CA THR A 175 -14.55 17.67 0.94
C THR A 175 -13.14 17.15 1.18
N GLY A 176 -12.14 17.94 0.77
CA GLY A 176 -10.75 17.71 1.11
C GLY A 176 -9.91 18.96 0.89
N MET A 177 -8.59 18.80 1.00
CA MET A 177 -7.58 19.83 0.87
C MET A 177 -6.53 19.38 -0.15
N VAL A 178 -6.02 20.30 -0.97
CA VAL A 178 -4.84 20.04 -1.81
C VAL A 178 -3.62 19.82 -0.93
N VAL A 179 -2.91 18.73 -1.19
CA VAL A 179 -1.79 18.22 -0.39
C VAL A 179 -0.46 18.53 -1.05
N SER A 180 -0.37 18.26 -2.34
CA SER A 180 0.84 18.45 -3.15
C SER A 180 0.49 18.48 -4.64
N ARG A 181 1.46 18.89 -5.46
CA ARG A 181 1.37 18.82 -6.93
C ARG A 181 2.52 17.99 -7.48
N ALA A 182 2.21 16.95 -8.24
CA ALA A 182 3.23 16.09 -8.81
C ALA A 182 3.92 16.77 -10.01
N SER A 183 5.21 17.10 -9.87
CA SER A 183 6.02 17.71 -10.94
C SER A 183 6.27 16.76 -12.13
N LYS A 184 6.06 15.45 -11.94
CA LYS A 184 6.05 14.42 -12.98
C LYS A 184 4.84 13.49 -12.77
N ALA A 185 3.66 14.00 -13.13
CA ALA A 185 2.40 13.27 -13.00
C ALA A 185 2.35 12.01 -13.88
N ILE A 186 2.20 10.83 -13.27
CA ILE A 186 1.95 9.58 -14.00
C ILE A 186 0.50 9.63 -14.53
N ASN A 187 0.30 9.32 -15.81
CA ASN A 187 -0.99 9.41 -16.52
C ASN A 187 -1.72 10.75 -16.32
N GLY A 188 -0.98 11.86 -16.12
CA GLY A 188 -1.54 13.19 -15.89
C GLY A 188 -2.10 13.46 -14.48
N TYR A 189 -2.06 12.50 -13.56
CA TYR A 189 -2.53 12.66 -12.18
C TYR A 189 -1.60 13.58 -11.35
N GLY A 190 -1.82 14.89 -11.49
CA GLY A 190 -0.93 15.95 -11.01
C GLY A 190 -1.39 16.72 -9.78
N LEU A 191 -2.68 16.65 -9.41
CA LEU A 191 -3.24 17.34 -8.24
C LEU A 191 -3.58 16.32 -7.15
N ILE A 192 -2.86 16.34 -6.03
CA ILE A 192 -3.05 15.41 -4.91
C ILE A 192 -3.90 16.08 -3.82
N TYR A 193 -4.90 15.37 -3.29
CA TYR A 193 -5.80 15.90 -2.26
C TYR A 193 -6.33 14.83 -1.30
N ASP A 194 -6.68 15.21 -0.06
CA ASP A 194 -7.03 14.27 1.02
C ASP A 194 -8.53 13.94 1.21
N ALA A 195 -9.34 14.13 0.17
CA ALA A 195 -10.78 13.86 0.21
C ALA A 195 -11.08 12.36 0.42
N LYS A 196 -12.17 12.01 1.11
CA LYS A 196 -12.58 10.60 1.27
C LYS A 196 -13.31 10.12 0.01
N THR A 197 -12.69 9.28 -0.84
CA THR A 197 -13.34 8.71 -2.05
C THR A 197 -13.22 7.19 -2.10
N ILE A 198 -14.05 6.57 -2.95
CA ILE A 198 -14.18 5.12 -3.15
C ILE A 198 -14.45 4.82 -4.64
N THR A 199 -14.19 3.58 -5.04
CA THR A 199 -14.35 3.05 -6.41
C THR A 199 -15.67 3.47 -7.06
N GLY A 200 -15.65 3.84 -8.34
CA GLY A 200 -16.79 4.38 -9.09
C GLY A 200 -16.87 5.91 -9.14
N ASN A 201 -16.20 6.63 -8.23
CA ASN A 201 -16.01 8.08 -8.33
C ASN A 201 -15.10 8.50 -9.50
N SER A 202 -14.31 7.59 -10.09
CA SER A 202 -13.41 7.87 -11.20
C SER A 202 -14.11 8.56 -12.37
N GLY A 203 -13.45 9.55 -12.96
CA GLY A 203 -14.01 10.47 -13.95
C GLY A 203 -14.85 11.61 -13.35
N GLY A 204 -15.10 11.61 -12.04
CA GLY A 204 -15.88 12.63 -11.35
C GLY A 204 -15.16 13.99 -11.26
N PRO A 205 -15.89 15.11 -11.29
CA PRO A 205 -15.29 16.44 -11.16
C PRO A 205 -14.77 16.75 -9.76
N VAL A 206 -13.61 17.41 -9.72
CA VAL A 206 -13.06 18.09 -8.54
C VAL A 206 -13.26 19.59 -8.72
N PHE A 207 -13.90 20.23 -7.74
CA PHE A 207 -14.24 21.66 -7.76
C PHE A 207 -13.39 22.47 -6.78
N ASP A 208 -13.20 23.75 -7.09
CA ASP A 208 -12.71 24.78 -6.16
C ASP A 208 -13.85 25.41 -5.32
N ILE A 209 -13.51 26.38 -4.46
CA ILE A 209 -14.47 27.11 -3.61
C ILE A 209 -15.47 27.99 -4.38
N ALA A 210 -15.28 28.22 -5.68
CA ALA A 210 -16.23 28.91 -6.53
C ALA A 210 -17.20 27.95 -7.24
N GLY A 211 -17.02 26.63 -7.07
CA GLY A 211 -17.79 25.59 -7.76
C GLY A 211 -17.35 25.38 -9.21
N ARG A 212 -16.09 25.68 -9.54
CA ARG A 212 -15.51 25.50 -10.88
C ARG A 212 -14.67 24.23 -10.92
N VAL A 213 -14.75 23.46 -12.00
CA VAL A 213 -14.00 22.21 -12.16
C VAL A 213 -12.52 22.53 -12.36
N VAL A 214 -11.68 22.07 -11.45
CA VAL A 214 -10.21 22.27 -11.45
C VAL A 214 -9.43 20.97 -11.64
N ALA A 215 -10.06 19.81 -11.49
CA ALA A 215 -9.48 18.53 -11.90
C ALA A 215 -10.56 17.48 -12.19
N ILE A 216 -10.16 16.37 -12.82
CA ILE A 216 -10.95 15.14 -12.94
C ILE A 216 -10.36 14.10 -12.00
N HIS A 217 -11.14 13.60 -11.05
CA HIS A 217 -10.76 12.53 -10.14
C HIS A 217 -10.61 11.22 -10.91
N GLY A 218 -9.65 10.37 -10.54
CA GLY A 218 -9.49 9.06 -11.20
C GLY A 218 -8.58 8.08 -10.49
N LEU A 219 -7.64 8.55 -9.67
CA LEU A 219 -6.99 7.72 -8.66
C LEU A 219 -7.60 8.03 -7.29
N ALA A 220 -8.54 7.19 -6.86
CA ALA A 220 -8.81 7.05 -5.44
C ALA A 220 -7.67 6.29 -4.76
N ASP A 221 -7.53 6.42 -3.44
CA ASP A 221 -6.54 5.69 -2.64
C ASP A 221 -6.84 4.17 -2.60
N THR A 222 -6.51 3.47 -3.68
CA THR A 222 -6.27 2.03 -3.71
C THR A 222 -4.79 1.85 -4.00
N SER A 223 -4.02 1.53 -2.96
CA SER A 223 -2.56 1.37 -2.99
C SER A 223 -1.74 2.63 -3.32
N ALA A 224 -1.75 3.61 -2.41
CA ALA A 224 -0.44 4.09 -1.95
C ALA A 224 0.41 2.85 -1.62
N LYS A 225 1.54 2.64 -2.32
CA LYS A 225 2.40 1.42 -2.20
C LYS A 225 3.22 1.41 -0.89
N ASN A 226 2.63 1.89 0.19
CA ASN A 226 3.24 2.05 1.49
C ASN A 226 3.12 0.74 2.26
N LYS A 227 4.07 -0.16 1.96
CA LYS A 227 4.23 -1.44 2.67
C LYS A 227 4.95 -1.17 3.99
N THR A 228 4.44 -1.74 5.09
CA THR A 228 5.03 -1.56 6.43
C THR A 228 6.45 -2.10 6.52
N GLU A 229 7.18 -1.76 7.59
CA GLU A 229 8.54 -2.26 7.87
C GLU A 229 8.65 -3.81 7.84
N THR A 230 7.54 -4.52 8.07
CA THR A 230 7.47 -6.00 8.01
C THR A 230 7.24 -6.57 6.62
N GLY A 231 7.15 -5.71 5.58
CA GLY A 231 6.79 -6.10 4.21
C GLY A 231 5.30 -6.31 4.00
N ALA A 232 4.48 -6.34 5.06
CA ALA A 232 3.04 -6.50 4.95
C ALA A 232 2.44 -5.31 4.19
N VAL A 233 1.72 -5.61 3.10
CA VAL A 233 0.90 -4.63 2.40
C VAL A 233 -0.22 -4.26 3.37
N VAL A 234 -0.21 -3.02 3.84
CA VAL A 234 -1.46 -2.40 4.28
C VAL A 234 -2.00 -1.64 3.10
N THR A 235 -3.12 -2.10 2.58
CA THR A 235 -4.12 -1.19 2.03
C THR A 235 -4.79 -0.46 3.19
N GLN A 236 -4.02 0.40 3.85
CA GLN A 236 -4.54 1.51 4.62
C GLN A 236 -4.77 2.64 3.63
N LYS A 237 -6.03 3.08 3.49
CA LYS A 237 -6.29 4.37 2.88
C LYS A 237 -5.57 5.44 3.70
N THR A 238 -4.52 6.00 3.11
CA THR A 238 -3.87 7.21 3.62
C THR A 238 -4.84 8.39 3.55
N GLY A 239 -5.84 8.29 2.68
CA GLY A 239 -6.87 9.28 2.39
C GLY A 239 -6.49 10.16 1.20
N PHE A 240 -5.38 9.88 0.50
CA PHE A 240 -4.90 10.67 -0.62
C PHE A 240 -5.43 10.15 -1.96
N ASN A 241 -6.01 11.07 -2.73
CA ASN A 241 -6.41 10.82 -4.10
C ASN A 241 -5.60 11.71 -5.04
N ALA A 242 -5.58 11.35 -6.32
CA ALA A 242 -5.09 12.21 -7.37
C ALA A 242 -6.18 12.52 -8.40
N GLY A 243 -6.18 13.76 -8.86
CA GLY A 243 -6.93 14.21 -10.03
C GLY A 243 -6.01 14.72 -11.13
N ILE A 244 -6.49 14.61 -12.38
CA ILE A 244 -5.85 15.20 -13.55
C ILE A 244 -6.22 16.69 -13.59
N PRO A 245 -5.27 17.63 -13.50
CA PRO A 245 -5.56 19.06 -13.51
C PRO A 245 -6.33 19.49 -14.76
N ILE A 246 -7.32 20.37 -14.63
CA ILE A 246 -8.14 20.78 -15.79
C ILE A 246 -7.30 21.50 -16.86
N ASN A 247 -6.21 22.17 -16.49
CA ASN A 247 -5.31 22.80 -17.45
C ASN A 247 -4.58 21.75 -18.32
N THR A 248 -4.40 20.50 -17.85
CA THR A 248 -3.87 19.39 -18.68
C THR A 248 -4.85 19.04 -19.82
N PHE A 249 -6.16 19.02 -19.53
CA PHE A 249 -7.19 18.87 -20.55
C PHE A 249 -7.22 20.07 -21.51
N LEU A 250 -7.22 21.30 -20.97
CA LEU A 250 -7.32 22.53 -21.77
C LEU A 250 -6.09 22.80 -22.66
N ALA A 251 -4.91 22.31 -22.28
CA ALA A 251 -3.68 22.39 -23.08
C ALA A 251 -3.61 21.35 -24.22
N THR A 252 -4.63 20.50 -24.38
CA THR A 252 -4.62 19.44 -25.40
C THR A 252 -4.99 19.99 -26.80
N ASN A 253 -4.16 19.70 -27.80
CA ASN A 253 -4.32 20.12 -29.20
C ASN A 253 -5.37 19.30 -29.99
N GLU A 254 -6.38 18.74 -29.34
CA GLU A 254 -7.43 17.94 -30.01
C GLU A 254 -8.52 18.88 -30.57
N PRO A 255 -8.86 18.81 -31.88
CA PRO A 255 -9.79 19.75 -32.52
C PRO A 255 -11.17 19.82 -31.87
N ILE A 256 -11.67 18.70 -31.32
CA ILE A 256 -12.96 18.68 -30.61
C ILE A 256 -12.95 19.55 -29.34
N ILE A 257 -11.80 19.70 -28.68
CA ILE A 257 -11.65 20.54 -27.48
C ILE A 257 -11.59 22.01 -27.92
N GLN A 258 -10.77 22.32 -28.91
CA GLN A 258 -10.56 23.69 -29.40
C GLN A 258 -11.84 24.30 -30.02
N ASN A 259 -12.64 23.49 -30.69
CA ASN A 259 -13.87 23.93 -31.36
C ASN A 259 -15.13 23.87 -30.46
N THR A 260 -15.02 23.41 -29.21
CA THR A 260 -16.18 23.29 -28.31
C THR A 260 -16.29 24.48 -27.37
N PRO A 261 -17.42 25.22 -27.37
CA PRO A 261 -17.61 26.36 -26.48
C PRO A 261 -17.84 25.89 -25.03
N MET A 262 -16.76 25.87 -24.25
CA MET A 262 -16.77 25.55 -22.82
C MET A 262 -16.84 26.83 -21.99
N LYS A 263 -17.57 26.79 -20.87
CA LYS A 263 -17.56 27.87 -19.87
C LYS A 263 -16.23 27.82 -19.11
N LYS A 264 -15.46 28.91 -19.14
CA LYS A 264 -14.21 29.06 -18.39
C LYS A 264 -14.30 30.27 -17.48
N ASP A 265 -13.70 30.18 -16.29
CA ASP A 265 -13.50 31.30 -15.38
C ASP A 265 -12.17 31.12 -14.64
N ASP A 266 -11.16 31.89 -15.05
CA ASP A 266 -9.82 31.88 -14.46
C ASP A 266 -9.66 32.91 -13.33
N SER A 267 -10.75 33.55 -12.88
CA SER A 267 -10.71 34.59 -11.83
C SER A 267 -10.06 34.03 -10.55
N PRO A 268 -9.15 34.76 -9.88
CA PRO A 268 -8.59 34.32 -8.62
C PRO A 268 -9.67 34.03 -7.58
N THR A 269 -9.55 32.94 -6.85
CA THR A 269 -10.41 32.73 -5.67
C THR A 269 -9.99 33.72 -4.58
N ASN A 270 -10.88 34.64 -4.18
CA ASN A 270 -10.57 35.70 -3.20
C ASN A 270 -10.23 35.22 -1.77
N LYS A 271 -10.25 33.90 -1.52
CA LYS A 271 -9.78 33.28 -0.29
C LYS A 271 -8.26 33.02 -0.43
N PRO A 272 -7.38 33.65 0.37
CA PRO A 272 -5.96 33.35 0.31
C PRO A 272 -5.75 31.88 0.66
N ALA A 273 -4.82 31.21 -0.03
CA ALA A 273 -4.40 29.87 0.33
C ALA A 273 -3.81 29.88 1.76
N ASN A 274 -4.12 28.85 2.54
CA ASN A 274 -3.63 28.71 3.91
C ASN A 274 -2.09 28.72 3.90
N ASN A 275 -1.47 29.67 4.62
CA ASN A 275 -0.01 29.80 4.62
C ASN A 275 0.63 28.68 5.46
N LEU A 276 0.87 27.52 4.84
CA LEU A 276 1.46 26.36 5.49
C LEU A 276 2.91 26.62 5.97
N ASN A 277 3.61 27.66 5.50
CA ASN A 277 4.92 28.01 6.06
C ASN A 277 4.81 28.62 7.47
N ASN A 278 3.67 29.22 7.83
CA ASN A 278 3.41 29.79 9.15
C ASN A 278 1.96 29.49 9.61
N PRO A 279 1.65 28.23 9.99
CA PRO A 279 0.30 27.82 10.37
C PRO A 279 -0.16 28.52 11.66
N GLN A 280 -1.41 28.97 11.69
CA GLN A 280 -2.00 29.70 12.83
C GLN A 280 -3.28 29.03 13.36
N SER A 281 -4.01 28.32 12.52
CA SER A 281 -5.24 27.59 12.86
C SER A 281 -5.03 26.08 12.93
N ALA A 282 -5.96 25.37 13.58
CA ALA A 282 -5.98 23.91 13.61
C ALA A 282 -5.90 23.30 12.20
N ARG A 283 -6.59 23.94 11.24
CA ARG A 283 -6.63 23.57 9.83
C ARG A 283 -5.28 23.77 9.12
N ASP A 284 -4.55 24.84 9.42
CA ASP A 284 -3.23 25.07 8.79
C ASP A 284 -2.21 24.06 9.27
N PHE A 285 -2.21 23.77 10.57
CA PHE A 285 -1.40 22.70 11.15
C PHE A 285 -1.77 21.34 10.56
N TYR A 286 -3.06 21.03 10.43
CA TYR A 286 -3.51 19.82 9.74
C TYR A 286 -2.99 19.76 8.29
N GLY A 287 -3.20 20.81 7.49
CA GLY A 287 -2.75 20.86 6.09
C GLY A 287 -1.24 20.68 5.92
N ARG A 288 -0.44 21.29 6.81
CA ARG A 288 1.02 21.11 6.81
C ARG A 288 1.43 19.71 7.27
N GLY A 289 0.79 19.18 8.30
CA GLY A 289 1.01 17.81 8.76
C GLY A 289 0.68 16.78 7.67
N ILE A 290 -0.38 17.02 6.91
CA ILE A 290 -0.77 16.25 5.74
C ILE A 290 0.28 16.34 4.62
N THR A 291 0.78 17.53 4.30
CA THR A 291 1.84 17.72 3.28
C THR A 291 3.12 16.98 3.69
N LYS A 292 3.51 17.05 4.97
CA LYS A 292 4.62 16.26 5.53
C LYS A 292 4.37 14.75 5.48
N LEU A 293 3.13 14.31 5.67
CA LEU A 293 2.75 12.90 5.59
C LEU A 293 2.94 12.32 4.19
N ASP A 294 2.54 13.07 3.15
CA ASP A 294 2.78 12.74 1.73
C ASP A 294 4.29 12.69 1.41
N GLN A 295 5.08 13.53 2.07
CA GLN A 295 6.55 13.53 2.00
C GLN A 295 7.24 12.44 2.85
N TYR A 296 6.49 11.53 3.49
CA TYR A 296 6.99 10.48 4.40
C TYR A 296 7.66 11.00 5.68
N ASN A 297 7.49 12.29 6.00
CA ASN A 297 8.04 12.96 7.19
C ASN A 297 7.11 12.73 8.40
N TYR A 298 6.98 11.46 8.79
CA TYR A 298 5.97 11.00 9.75
C TYR A 298 6.09 11.64 11.15
N ARG A 299 7.30 11.97 11.59
CA ARG A 299 7.53 12.57 12.92
C ARG A 299 7.05 14.02 12.95
N GLU A 300 7.49 14.82 12.00
CA GLU A 300 7.13 16.22 11.84
C GLU A 300 5.65 16.39 11.49
N ALA A 301 5.04 15.40 10.83
CA ALA A 301 3.59 15.33 10.60
C ALA A 301 2.82 15.14 11.91
N ALA A 302 3.24 14.20 12.76
CA ALA A 302 2.61 13.95 14.06
C ALA A 302 2.70 15.15 15.02
N GLU A 303 3.78 15.94 14.94
CA GLU A 303 3.93 17.20 15.67
C GLU A 303 2.88 18.24 15.21
N ASP A 304 2.71 18.42 13.90
CA ASP A 304 1.71 19.33 13.35
C ASP A 304 0.28 18.89 13.68
N PHE A 305 -0.05 17.60 13.55
CA PHE A 305 -1.35 17.10 14.00
C PHE A 305 -1.57 17.28 15.50
N THR A 306 -0.51 17.24 16.31
CA THR A 306 -0.60 17.55 17.75
C THR A 306 -0.95 19.02 18.00
N GLN A 307 -0.46 19.96 17.20
CA GLN A 307 -0.88 21.36 17.29
C GLN A 307 -2.32 21.56 16.76
N ALA A 308 -2.70 20.85 15.70
CA ALA A 308 -4.08 20.84 15.19
C ALA A 308 -5.08 20.40 16.27
N ILE A 309 -4.80 19.28 16.95
CA ILE A 309 -5.60 18.73 18.05
C ILE A 309 -5.64 19.66 19.28
N LYS A 310 -4.56 20.39 19.58
CA LYS A 310 -4.57 21.37 20.68
C LYS A 310 -5.48 22.56 20.39
N LEU A 311 -5.54 23.01 19.13
CA LEU A 311 -6.35 24.14 18.71
C LEU A 311 -7.81 23.74 18.47
N ASP A 312 -8.06 22.53 17.98
CA ASP A 312 -9.40 21.92 17.91
C ASP A 312 -9.38 20.47 18.44
N PRO A 313 -9.74 20.25 19.72
CA PRO A 313 -9.83 18.92 20.32
C PRO A 313 -10.93 18.00 19.75
N LYS A 314 -11.74 18.48 18.78
CA LYS A 314 -12.74 17.68 18.07
C LYS A 314 -12.34 17.35 16.62
N TYR A 315 -11.11 17.70 16.20
CA TYR A 315 -10.64 17.46 14.83
C TYR A 315 -10.34 15.97 14.58
N ILE A 316 -11.35 15.25 14.13
CA ILE A 316 -11.35 13.78 13.96
C ILE A 316 -10.23 13.31 13.03
N GLU A 317 -10.08 13.95 11.87
CA GLU A 317 -9.02 13.65 10.90
C GLU A 317 -7.63 13.89 11.48
N ALA A 318 -7.42 14.90 12.32
CA ALA A 318 -6.11 15.16 12.92
C ALA A 318 -5.70 14.02 13.88
N TYR A 319 -6.63 13.49 14.68
CA TYR A 319 -6.39 12.27 15.47
C TYR A 319 -6.07 11.09 14.57
N PHE A 320 -6.93 10.79 13.57
CA PHE A 320 -6.70 9.66 12.66
C PHE A 320 -5.34 9.73 11.97
N LYS A 321 -4.96 10.89 11.42
CA LYS A 321 -3.70 11.08 10.69
C LYS A 321 -2.48 11.05 11.63
N ARG A 322 -2.60 11.52 12.88
CA ARG A 322 -1.55 11.37 13.90
C ARG A 322 -1.36 9.91 14.31
N GLY A 323 -2.44 9.17 14.52
CA GLY A 323 -2.37 7.73 14.78
C GLY A 323 -1.75 6.95 13.62
N TYR A 324 -2.06 7.34 12.38
CA TYR A 324 -1.43 6.82 11.17
C TYR A 324 0.08 7.15 11.15
N SER A 325 0.49 8.40 11.38
CA SER A 325 1.90 8.78 11.55
C SER A 325 2.62 7.96 12.63
N TYR A 326 1.98 7.74 13.79
CA TYR A 326 2.54 6.92 14.86
C TYR A 326 2.69 5.44 14.46
N THR A 327 1.74 4.90 13.69
CA THR A 327 1.85 3.54 13.12
C THR A 327 3.10 3.40 12.24
N TRP A 328 3.43 4.44 11.45
CA TRP A 328 4.60 4.46 10.57
C TRP A 328 5.95 4.67 11.26
N VAL A 329 5.96 5.12 12.50
CA VAL A 329 7.18 5.18 13.34
C VAL A 329 7.15 4.12 14.46
N SER A 330 6.36 3.05 14.24
CA SER A 330 6.23 1.88 15.11
C SER A 330 5.80 2.18 16.56
N LYS A 331 5.12 3.32 16.76
CA LYS A 331 4.48 3.80 18.00
C LYS A 331 3.02 3.33 18.10
N HIS A 332 2.83 2.02 18.06
CA HIS A 332 1.48 1.44 17.97
C HIS A 332 0.58 1.76 19.18
N GLN A 333 1.14 1.96 20.39
CA GLN A 333 0.34 2.25 21.58
C GLN A 333 -0.22 3.68 21.56
N GLU A 334 0.57 4.65 21.12
CA GLU A 334 0.10 6.01 20.84
C GLU A 334 -0.91 6.01 19.69
N ALA A 335 -0.65 5.22 18.63
CA ALA A 335 -1.58 5.07 17.51
C ALA A 335 -2.97 4.55 17.94
N LEU A 336 -3.03 3.52 18.80
CA LEU A 336 -4.30 3.03 19.37
C LEU A 336 -5.06 4.12 20.11
N THR A 337 -4.37 5.00 20.83
CA THR A 337 -4.98 6.09 21.60
C THR A 337 -5.65 7.10 20.66
N ASP A 338 -4.98 7.44 19.57
CA ASP A 338 -5.51 8.37 18.57
C ASP A 338 -6.65 7.76 17.74
N PHE A 339 -6.54 6.50 17.32
CA PHE A 339 -7.65 5.83 16.62
C PHE A 339 -8.87 5.62 17.53
N ASN A 340 -8.66 5.34 18.81
CA ASN A 340 -9.74 5.33 19.81
C ASN A 340 -10.46 6.69 19.86
N GLN A 341 -9.71 7.79 19.91
CA GLN A 341 -10.29 9.12 20.00
C GLN A 341 -11.03 9.50 18.71
N ALA A 342 -10.50 9.13 17.53
CA ALA A 342 -11.21 9.29 16.26
C ALA A 342 -12.54 8.51 16.24
N ILE A 343 -12.57 7.27 16.75
CA ILE A 343 -13.78 6.43 16.85
C ILE A 343 -14.78 6.98 17.90
N VAL A 344 -14.31 7.61 18.98
CA VAL A 344 -15.18 8.26 19.97
C VAL A 344 -15.86 9.50 19.37
N LEU A 345 -15.17 10.24 18.50
CA LEU A 345 -15.71 11.42 17.82
C LEU A 345 -16.61 11.05 16.63
N ASP A 346 -16.25 10.01 15.86
CA ASP A 346 -17.10 9.41 14.81
C ASP A 346 -17.13 7.86 14.92
N PRO A 347 -18.17 7.30 15.55
CA PRO A 347 -18.36 5.85 15.67
C PRO A 347 -18.58 5.08 14.36
N ASN A 348 -18.67 5.78 13.23
CA ASN A 348 -18.78 5.21 11.89
C ASN A 348 -17.51 5.41 11.04
N TYR A 349 -16.42 5.94 11.62
CA TYR A 349 -15.16 6.14 10.91
C TYR A 349 -14.48 4.79 10.61
N LEU A 350 -14.83 4.21 9.47
CA LEU A 350 -14.38 2.89 9.01
C LEU A 350 -12.85 2.76 9.00
N ASP A 351 -12.12 3.75 8.48
CA ASP A 351 -10.66 3.68 8.39
C ASP A 351 -10.00 3.63 9.78
N ALA A 352 -10.56 4.33 10.77
CA ALA A 352 -10.03 4.31 12.13
C ALA A 352 -10.12 2.90 12.76
N TYR A 353 -11.19 2.14 12.50
CA TYR A 353 -11.29 0.74 12.92
C TYR A 353 -10.22 -0.14 12.26
N LEU A 354 -9.99 -0.02 10.94
CA LEU A 354 -8.96 -0.79 10.24
C LEU A 354 -7.57 -0.53 10.82
N ASN A 355 -7.22 0.75 10.99
CA ASN A 355 -5.91 1.17 11.44
C ASN A 355 -5.67 0.80 12.91
N ARG A 356 -6.72 0.86 13.74
CA ARG A 356 -6.70 0.37 15.12
C ARG A 356 -6.48 -1.15 15.18
N GLY A 357 -7.24 -1.92 14.40
CA GLY A 357 -7.07 -3.37 14.30
C GLY A 357 -5.68 -3.77 13.78
N TRP A 358 -5.14 -3.03 12.81
CA TRP A 358 -3.78 -3.23 12.33
C TRP A 358 -2.73 -3.03 13.44
N SER A 359 -2.81 -1.92 14.18
CA SER A 359 -1.91 -1.65 15.31
C SER A 359 -2.08 -2.66 16.45
N GLN A 360 -3.28 -3.21 16.65
CA GLN A 360 -3.52 -4.30 17.60
C GLN A 360 -2.79 -5.59 17.19
N LEU A 361 -2.72 -5.95 15.90
CA LEU A 361 -1.94 -7.12 15.44
C LEU A 361 -0.44 -6.97 15.71
N PHE A 362 0.12 -5.76 15.54
CA PHE A 362 1.52 -5.48 15.90
C PHE A 362 1.78 -5.60 17.40
N LEU A 363 0.76 -5.31 18.21
CA LEU A 363 0.76 -5.50 19.66
C LEU A 363 0.29 -6.90 20.11
N GLN A 364 0.13 -7.86 19.18
CA GLN A 364 -0.30 -9.24 19.42
C GLN A 364 -1.71 -9.38 20.05
N ASN A 365 -2.55 -8.35 19.91
CA ASN A 365 -3.93 -8.30 20.41
C ASN A 365 -4.92 -8.82 19.33
N ASP A 366 -4.67 -10.03 18.80
CA ASP A 366 -5.31 -10.54 17.58
C ASP A 366 -6.85 -10.64 17.67
N GLN A 367 -7.40 -10.93 18.85
CA GLN A 367 -8.85 -11.00 19.07
C GLN A 367 -9.50 -9.61 18.98
N ALA A 368 -8.86 -8.57 19.53
CA ALA A 368 -9.35 -7.19 19.40
C ALA A 368 -9.27 -6.74 17.94
N ALA A 369 -8.19 -7.10 17.24
CA ALA A 369 -8.02 -6.75 15.82
C ALA A 369 -9.13 -7.36 14.97
N LEU A 370 -9.48 -8.61 15.22
CA LEU A 370 -10.60 -9.29 14.59
C LEU A 370 -11.94 -8.57 14.86
N GLU A 371 -12.19 -8.07 16.07
CA GLU A 371 -13.39 -7.31 16.41
C GLU A 371 -13.49 -5.98 15.65
N ASP A 372 -12.35 -5.30 15.46
CA ASP A 372 -12.23 -4.07 14.68
C ASP A 372 -12.44 -4.29 13.18
N PHE A 373 -11.82 -5.32 12.58
CA PHE A 373 -12.08 -5.68 11.18
C PHE A 373 -13.54 -6.12 10.97
N ASN A 374 -14.12 -6.84 11.93
CA ASN A 374 -15.55 -7.17 11.91
C ASN A 374 -16.45 -5.92 12.01
N ARG A 375 -16.03 -4.87 12.72
CA ARG A 375 -16.76 -3.58 12.78
C ARG A 375 -16.64 -2.82 11.46
N ALA A 376 -15.47 -2.80 10.84
CA ALA A 376 -15.28 -2.23 9.50
C ALA A 376 -16.15 -2.95 8.45
N ILE A 377 -16.21 -4.29 8.47
CA ILE A 377 -17.11 -5.08 7.60
C ILE A 377 -18.59 -4.75 7.85
N ARG A 378 -19.01 -4.55 9.11
CA ARG A 378 -20.40 -4.13 9.41
C ARG A 378 -20.71 -2.71 8.91
N LEU A 379 -19.73 -1.82 8.83
CA LEU A 379 -19.89 -0.46 8.29
C LEU A 379 -19.90 -0.45 6.76
N ASN A 380 -19.08 -1.29 6.11
CA ASN A 380 -19.11 -1.50 4.66
C ASN A 380 -18.88 -2.99 4.32
N PRO A 381 -19.95 -3.76 4.05
CA PRO A 381 -19.87 -5.19 3.70
C PRO A 381 -19.12 -5.51 2.40
N ASN A 382 -18.78 -4.51 1.59
CA ASN A 382 -18.06 -4.68 0.32
C ASN A 382 -16.64 -4.14 0.36
N TYR A 383 -16.11 -3.84 1.55
CA TYR A 383 -14.77 -3.32 1.70
C TYR A 383 -13.74 -4.44 1.76
N ALA A 384 -13.12 -4.75 0.61
CA ALA A 384 -12.26 -5.91 0.41
C ALA A 384 -11.10 -5.99 1.41
N ASP A 385 -10.45 -4.86 1.70
CA ASP A 385 -9.32 -4.81 2.62
C ASP A 385 -9.71 -5.27 4.03
N ALA A 386 -10.91 -4.96 4.54
CA ALA A 386 -11.31 -5.44 5.86
C ALA A 386 -11.41 -6.97 5.91
N TYR A 387 -11.81 -7.63 4.83
CA TYR A 387 -11.79 -9.09 4.74
C TYR A 387 -10.37 -9.65 4.62
N ALA A 388 -9.46 -8.98 3.89
CA ALA A 388 -8.06 -9.39 3.85
C ALA A 388 -7.39 -9.28 5.24
N HIS A 389 -7.61 -8.17 5.94
CA HIS A 389 -7.16 -7.95 7.31
C HIS A 389 -7.78 -8.92 8.33
N GLN A 390 -9.09 -9.20 8.21
CA GLN A 390 -9.78 -10.25 8.99
C GLN A 390 -9.15 -11.63 8.74
N GLY A 391 -8.79 -11.93 7.49
CA GLY A 391 -8.05 -13.14 7.12
C GLY A 391 -6.69 -13.23 7.81
N MET A 392 -5.93 -12.14 7.80
CA MET A 392 -4.64 -12.07 8.52
C MET A 392 -4.79 -12.24 10.04
N ALA A 393 -5.80 -11.63 10.67
CA ALA A 393 -6.11 -11.88 12.08
C ALA A 393 -6.41 -13.37 12.34
N TYR A 394 -7.20 -14.01 11.48
CA TYR A 394 -7.45 -15.44 11.58
C TYR A 394 -6.18 -16.30 11.38
N ILE A 395 -5.23 -15.92 10.52
CA ILE A 395 -3.92 -16.60 10.39
C ILE A 395 -3.15 -16.51 11.71
N LYS A 396 -3.05 -15.32 12.32
CA LYS A 396 -2.37 -15.12 13.61
C LYS A 396 -2.97 -15.99 14.72
N MET A 397 -4.29 -16.15 14.72
CA MET A 397 -5.02 -17.03 15.64
C MET A 397 -4.99 -18.53 15.26
N GLY A 398 -4.30 -18.94 14.19
CA GLY A 398 -4.28 -20.33 13.70
C GLY A 398 -5.60 -20.83 13.08
N LYS A 399 -6.55 -19.93 12.81
CA LYS A 399 -7.92 -20.22 12.30
C LYS A 399 -7.95 -20.27 10.77
N TYR A 400 -7.08 -21.08 10.16
CA TYR A 400 -6.82 -21.08 8.72
C TYR A 400 -8.05 -21.25 7.82
N GLN A 401 -9.03 -22.07 8.21
CA GLN A 401 -10.26 -22.22 7.41
C GLN A 401 -11.11 -20.94 7.36
N ALA A 402 -11.16 -20.17 8.46
CA ALA A 402 -11.84 -18.89 8.48
C ALA A 402 -11.08 -17.86 7.63
N ALA A 403 -9.75 -17.84 7.72
CA ALA A 403 -8.89 -17.00 6.89
C ALA A 403 -9.05 -17.30 5.38
N LEU A 404 -9.27 -18.57 5.01
CA LEU A 404 -9.53 -18.96 3.63
C LEU A 404 -10.83 -18.35 3.09
N GLU A 405 -11.91 -18.34 3.88
CA GLU A 405 -13.18 -17.73 3.46
C GLU A 405 -13.12 -16.19 3.43
N SER A 406 -12.42 -15.56 4.39
CA SER A 406 -12.17 -14.12 4.37
C SER A 406 -11.36 -13.70 3.15
N SER A 407 -10.28 -14.41 2.82
CA SER A 407 -9.47 -14.11 1.62
C SER A 407 -10.22 -14.33 0.31
N LYS A 408 -11.05 -15.38 0.21
CA LYS A 408 -11.97 -15.57 -0.92
C LYS A 408 -12.95 -14.40 -1.06
N GLN A 409 -13.46 -13.85 0.04
CA GLN A 409 -14.36 -12.69 -0.02
C GLN A 409 -13.63 -11.42 -0.46
N ALA A 410 -12.40 -11.17 0.02
CA ALA A 410 -11.58 -10.06 -0.45
C ALA A 410 -11.32 -10.15 -1.98
N ILE A 411 -10.94 -11.33 -2.47
CA ILE A 411 -10.72 -11.59 -3.91
C ILE A 411 -12.01 -11.41 -4.73
N ARG A 412 -13.17 -11.83 -4.22
CA ARG A 412 -14.46 -11.62 -4.91
C ARG A 412 -14.83 -10.14 -5.05
N LEU A 413 -14.50 -9.32 -4.04
CA LEU A 413 -14.80 -7.90 -4.01
C LEU A 413 -13.82 -7.09 -4.88
N GLU A 414 -12.52 -7.42 -4.85
CA GLU A 414 -11.49 -6.74 -5.62
C GLU A 414 -10.53 -7.73 -6.32
N PRO A 415 -10.94 -8.37 -7.44
CA PRO A 415 -10.14 -9.38 -8.13
C PRO A 415 -8.87 -8.83 -8.82
N ARG A 416 -8.72 -7.50 -8.89
CA ARG A 416 -7.50 -6.82 -9.39
C ARG A 416 -6.60 -6.28 -8.25
N ASN A 417 -6.86 -6.64 -6.99
CA ASN A 417 -6.03 -6.29 -5.83
C ASN A 417 -5.23 -7.52 -5.36
N SER A 418 -3.90 -7.46 -5.36
CA SER A 418 -3.05 -8.62 -5.02
C SER A 418 -3.17 -9.06 -3.55
N TYR A 419 -3.60 -8.17 -2.65
CA TYR A 419 -3.53 -8.42 -1.21
C TYR A 419 -4.40 -9.61 -0.77
N GLY A 420 -5.61 -9.74 -1.32
CA GLY A 420 -6.50 -10.89 -1.06
C GLY A 420 -5.88 -12.23 -1.49
N TYR A 421 -5.20 -12.25 -2.63
CA TYR A 421 -4.45 -13.43 -3.11
C TYR A 421 -3.23 -13.73 -2.22
N THR A 422 -2.50 -12.70 -1.80
CA THR A 422 -1.37 -12.83 -0.87
C THR A 422 -1.79 -13.46 0.47
N ILE A 423 -2.91 -13.01 1.07
CA ILE A 423 -3.47 -13.64 2.28
C ILE A 423 -3.90 -15.09 1.99
N GLN A 424 -4.56 -15.35 0.87
CA GLN A 424 -4.96 -16.72 0.50
C GLN A 424 -3.76 -17.66 0.34
N ALA A 425 -2.65 -17.19 -0.24
CA ALA A 425 -1.44 -18.00 -0.40
C ALA A 425 -0.75 -18.35 0.94
N ASP A 426 -0.71 -17.42 1.89
CA ASP A 426 -0.22 -17.68 3.26
C ASP A 426 -1.10 -18.74 3.96
N VAL A 427 -2.43 -18.61 3.86
CA VAL A 427 -3.37 -19.63 4.37
C VAL A 427 -3.11 -21.00 3.75
N LEU A 428 -2.92 -21.08 2.43
CA LEU A 428 -2.68 -22.35 1.73
C LEU A 428 -1.33 -22.98 2.10
N ASN A 429 -0.28 -22.18 2.33
CA ASN A 429 0.98 -22.65 2.90
C ASN A 429 0.79 -23.27 4.29
N ASN A 430 0.04 -22.62 5.17
CA ASN A 430 -0.27 -23.13 6.51
C ASN A 430 -1.15 -24.40 6.48
N LEU A 431 -2.06 -24.49 5.51
CA LEU A 431 -2.87 -25.69 5.22
C LEU A 431 -2.09 -26.79 4.48
N LYS A 432 -0.84 -26.53 4.07
CA LYS A 432 0.03 -27.42 3.27
C LYS A 432 -0.45 -27.74 1.86
N ASP A 433 -1.37 -26.93 1.32
CA ASP A 433 -1.72 -26.94 -0.11
C ASP A 433 -0.72 -26.07 -0.89
N TYR A 434 0.51 -26.57 -0.99
CA TYR A 434 1.59 -25.89 -1.71
C TYR A 434 1.29 -25.68 -3.21
N PRO A 435 0.66 -26.63 -3.95
CA PRO A 435 0.24 -26.38 -5.32
C PRO A 435 -0.77 -25.22 -5.44
N GLY A 436 -1.74 -25.14 -4.52
CA GLY A 436 -2.65 -24.01 -4.40
C GLY A 436 -1.91 -22.70 -4.09
N ALA A 437 -1.01 -22.70 -3.11
CA ALA A 437 -0.21 -21.54 -2.74
C ALA A 437 0.64 -21.01 -3.90
N ILE A 438 1.28 -21.89 -4.70
CA ILE A 438 2.06 -21.51 -5.89
C ILE A 438 1.16 -20.85 -6.93
N LYS A 439 -0.01 -21.44 -7.22
CA LYS A 439 -0.97 -20.91 -8.20
C LYS A 439 -1.47 -19.52 -7.79
N VAL A 440 -1.92 -19.37 -6.55
CA VAL A 440 -2.48 -18.11 -6.02
C VAL A 440 -1.41 -17.02 -5.93
N SER A 441 -0.20 -17.35 -5.45
CA SER A 441 0.92 -16.39 -5.41
C SER A 441 1.34 -15.92 -6.81
N THR A 442 1.26 -16.81 -7.82
CA THR A 442 1.55 -16.45 -9.21
C THR A 442 0.52 -15.47 -9.78
N LEU A 443 -0.76 -15.59 -9.39
CA LEU A 443 -1.78 -14.59 -9.73
C LEU A 443 -1.52 -13.25 -9.02
N ALA A 444 -1.14 -13.28 -7.74
CA ALA A 444 -0.77 -12.06 -7.01
C ALA A 444 0.41 -11.31 -7.67
N ILE A 445 1.45 -12.03 -8.10
CA ILE A 445 2.61 -11.48 -8.83
C ILE A 445 2.24 -10.95 -10.21
N LEU A 446 1.28 -11.58 -10.91
CA LEU A 446 0.76 -11.08 -12.18
C LEU A 446 -0.01 -9.76 -12.01
N ILE A 447 -0.64 -9.55 -10.84
CA ILE A 447 -1.41 -8.35 -10.48
C ILE A 447 -0.49 -7.21 -9.99
N ASP A 448 0.39 -7.46 -9.00
CA ASP A 448 1.47 -6.54 -8.58
C ASP A 448 2.84 -7.24 -8.71
N PRO A 449 3.58 -6.99 -9.80
CA PRO A 449 4.94 -7.51 -9.99
C PRO A 449 5.97 -7.04 -8.95
N ASP A 450 5.64 -6.11 -8.05
CA ASP A 450 6.43 -5.78 -6.88
C ASP A 450 5.76 -6.23 -5.55
N ASP A 451 4.89 -7.25 -5.56
CA ASP A 451 4.34 -7.86 -4.34
C ASP A 451 5.34 -8.80 -3.65
N PHE A 452 6.12 -8.20 -2.74
CA PHE A 452 7.10 -8.90 -1.90
C PHE A 452 6.52 -10.15 -1.23
N ASN A 453 5.31 -10.08 -0.65
CA ASN A 453 4.74 -11.20 0.10
C ASN A 453 4.30 -12.33 -0.82
N ALA A 454 3.85 -12.03 -2.04
CA ALA A 454 3.51 -13.05 -3.02
C ALA A 454 4.76 -13.84 -3.45
N TYR A 455 5.90 -13.16 -3.67
CA TYR A 455 7.18 -13.84 -3.89
C TYR A 455 7.62 -14.68 -2.70
N ILE A 456 7.51 -14.17 -1.45
CA ILE A 456 7.84 -14.93 -0.24
C ILE A 456 6.93 -16.17 -0.10
N ASN A 457 5.61 -16.03 -0.25
CA ASN A 457 4.67 -17.14 -0.13
C ASN A 457 4.90 -18.21 -1.20
N ARG A 458 5.24 -17.82 -2.43
CA ARG A 458 5.60 -18.77 -3.49
C ARG A 458 6.95 -19.44 -3.23
N ALA A 459 7.94 -18.70 -2.76
CA ALA A 459 9.24 -19.25 -2.38
C ALA A 459 9.15 -20.26 -1.23
N ILE A 460 8.30 -20.00 -0.23
CA ILE A 460 7.99 -20.93 0.86
C ILE A 460 7.36 -22.21 0.31
N ALA A 461 6.34 -22.10 -0.54
CA ALA A 461 5.68 -23.25 -1.16
C ALA A 461 6.67 -24.10 -1.97
N TYR A 462 7.47 -23.47 -2.84
CA TYR A 462 8.53 -24.14 -3.60
C TYR A 462 9.59 -24.80 -2.71
N THR A 463 10.00 -24.16 -1.61
CA THR A 463 10.92 -24.74 -0.62
C THR A 463 10.33 -26.02 -0.01
N LEU A 464 9.05 -26.00 0.34
CA LEU A 464 8.34 -27.12 0.95
C LEU A 464 8.03 -28.25 -0.05
N THR A 465 7.98 -27.97 -1.36
CA THR A 465 7.94 -28.97 -2.43
C THR A 465 9.33 -29.37 -2.97
N SER A 466 10.42 -28.93 -2.32
CA SER A 466 11.82 -29.18 -2.73
C SER A 466 12.23 -28.62 -4.11
N ASP A 467 11.48 -27.66 -4.65
CA ASP A 467 11.84 -26.89 -5.84
C ASP A 467 12.77 -25.71 -5.45
N PHE A 468 14.00 -26.07 -5.08
CA PHE A 468 14.96 -25.09 -4.57
C PHE A 468 15.42 -24.06 -5.62
N GLN A 469 15.26 -24.36 -6.90
CA GLN A 469 15.63 -23.45 -7.99
C GLN A 469 14.63 -22.29 -8.09
N ASN A 470 13.33 -22.59 -8.15
CA ASN A 470 12.31 -21.55 -8.21
C ASN A 470 12.18 -20.82 -6.86
N ALA A 471 12.33 -21.52 -5.73
CA ALA A 471 12.40 -20.88 -4.41
C ALA A 471 13.52 -19.85 -4.32
N LEU A 472 14.74 -20.18 -4.77
CA LEU A 472 15.88 -19.24 -4.78
C LEU A 472 15.61 -18.02 -5.65
N SER A 473 15.01 -18.21 -6.83
CA SER A 473 14.67 -17.11 -7.74
C SER A 473 13.65 -16.15 -7.11
N ASP A 474 12.61 -16.68 -6.46
CA ASP A 474 11.61 -15.85 -5.78
C ASP A 474 12.17 -15.14 -4.53
N TYR A 475 13.03 -15.79 -3.73
CA TYR A 475 13.72 -15.12 -2.62
C TYR A 475 14.68 -14.03 -3.10
N GLN A 476 15.40 -14.24 -4.20
CA GLN A 476 16.22 -13.21 -4.83
C GLN A 476 15.35 -12.03 -5.27
N LYS A 477 14.20 -12.29 -5.90
CA LYS A 477 13.30 -11.24 -6.36
C LYS A 477 12.68 -10.45 -5.21
N ALA A 478 12.26 -11.13 -4.15
CA ALA A 478 11.82 -10.51 -2.90
C ALA A 478 12.94 -9.61 -2.30
N SER A 479 14.19 -10.06 -2.31
CA SER A 479 15.35 -9.29 -1.85
C SER A 479 15.64 -8.05 -2.72
N GLU A 480 15.52 -8.14 -4.05
CA GLU A 480 15.61 -6.97 -4.95
C GLU A 480 14.50 -5.95 -4.68
N ILE A 481 13.27 -6.42 -4.49
CA ILE A 481 12.11 -5.59 -4.15
C ILE A 481 12.33 -4.90 -2.80
N PHE A 482 12.90 -5.61 -1.81
CA PHE A 482 13.26 -5.07 -0.51
C PHE A 482 14.35 -3.99 -0.64
N ALA A 483 15.49 -4.32 -1.27
CA ALA A 483 16.61 -3.39 -1.42
C ALA A 483 16.23 -2.09 -2.15
N ARG A 484 15.41 -2.18 -3.22
CA ARG A 484 14.89 -1.01 -3.95
C ARG A 484 13.95 -0.12 -3.12
N ARG A 485 13.32 -0.65 -2.06
CA ARG A 485 12.35 0.07 -1.23
C ARG A 485 12.94 0.65 0.05
N TYR A 486 13.85 -0.06 0.71
CA TYR A 486 14.29 0.26 2.08
C TYR A 486 15.72 0.83 2.17
N ILE A 487 16.44 0.99 1.06
CA ILE A 487 17.80 1.58 1.04
C ILE A 487 17.80 2.86 0.20
N LYS A 488 17.44 3.99 0.82
CA LYS A 488 17.48 5.33 0.20
C LYS A 488 18.82 6.02 0.48
N ASN A 489 19.80 5.83 -0.41
CA ASN A 489 20.90 6.75 -0.77
C ASN A 489 22.07 5.99 -1.43
N PRO A 490 22.27 6.09 -2.75
CA PRO A 490 23.59 5.85 -3.33
C PRO A 490 24.46 7.08 -3.04
N VAL A 491 25.32 7.00 -2.03
CA VAL A 491 26.41 7.99 -1.88
C VAL A 491 27.31 7.87 -3.10
N SER A 492 27.42 8.94 -3.89
CA SER A 492 28.36 9.02 -5.01
C SER A 492 29.78 9.04 -4.43
N LEU A 493 30.48 7.91 -4.53
CA LEU A 493 31.88 7.81 -4.11
C LEU A 493 32.78 8.63 -5.07
N PRO A 494 33.80 9.35 -4.56
CA PRO A 494 34.84 9.94 -5.40
C PRO A 494 35.62 8.85 -6.15
N GLU A 495 36.12 9.17 -7.34
CA GLU A 495 36.98 8.24 -8.08
C GLU A 495 38.26 7.89 -7.29
N PRO A 496 38.71 6.62 -7.33
CA PRO A 496 39.87 6.18 -6.55
C PRO A 496 41.16 6.79 -7.10
N GLN A 497 41.79 7.66 -6.31
CA GLN A 497 43.17 8.08 -6.52
C GLN A 497 44.12 6.87 -6.50
N PRO A 498 45.11 6.78 -7.41
CA PRO A 498 46.01 5.63 -7.49
C PRO A 498 46.90 5.52 -6.25
N LYS A 499 46.96 4.34 -5.63
CA LYS A 499 47.84 4.08 -4.48
C LYS A 499 49.32 4.03 -4.92
N PRO A 500 50.25 4.62 -4.14
CA PRO A 500 51.68 4.41 -4.33
C PRO A 500 52.07 2.96 -4.00
N SER A 501 53.08 2.46 -4.69
CA SER A 501 53.72 1.17 -4.39
C SER A 501 54.68 1.27 -3.20
N SER A 502 54.78 0.20 -2.42
CA SER A 502 55.93 -0.07 -1.56
C SER A 502 56.16 -1.59 -1.47
N ASN A 503 57.42 -1.99 -1.59
CA ASN A 503 57.86 -3.38 -1.79
C ASN A 503 58.24 -4.07 -0.46
N SER A 504 58.64 -5.35 -0.59
CA SER A 504 59.72 -6.01 0.18
C SER A 504 59.31 -6.85 1.43
N PRO A 505 60.07 -7.93 1.80
CA PRO A 505 59.64 -9.29 1.41
C PRO A 505 59.93 -10.44 2.44
N ALA A 506 59.51 -11.68 2.09
CA ALA A 506 60.07 -12.99 2.53
C ALA A 506 59.95 -13.35 4.06
N GLU A 507 60.06 -14.59 4.59
CA GLU A 507 60.23 -15.97 4.07
C GLU A 507 59.74 -17.02 5.15
N PRO A 508 60.19 -18.30 5.25
CA PRO A 508 59.56 -19.52 4.72
C PRO A 508 58.92 -20.50 5.76
N GLN A 509 58.36 -21.63 5.27
CA GLN A 509 57.75 -22.72 6.08
C GLN A 509 58.75 -23.77 6.62
N PRO A 510 58.29 -24.68 7.50
CA PRO A 510 58.59 -26.12 7.30
C PRO A 510 57.44 -27.13 7.56
N LYS A 511 57.59 -28.36 7.03
CA LYS A 511 56.87 -29.64 7.32
C LYS A 511 57.90 -30.70 7.76
N PRO A 512 57.62 -31.65 8.71
CA PRO A 512 57.27 -33.07 8.42
C PRO A 512 56.41 -33.75 9.57
N SER A 513 56.18 -35.08 9.73
CA SER A 513 55.77 -36.20 8.83
C SER A 513 55.26 -37.47 9.61
N SER A 514 54.14 -38.08 9.17
CA SER A 514 53.74 -39.53 9.22
C SER A 514 53.74 -40.43 10.50
N ASN A 515 52.70 -41.32 10.57
CA ASN A 515 52.54 -42.60 11.32
C ASN A 515 52.22 -42.55 12.85
N SER A 516 51.45 -43.47 13.48
CA SER A 516 50.49 -44.52 13.01
C SER A 516 49.61 -45.10 14.16
N SER A 517 48.39 -45.58 13.83
CA SER A 517 47.50 -46.55 14.53
C SER A 517 46.99 -46.35 15.99
N SER A 518 45.68 -46.12 16.16
CA SER A 518 44.73 -46.98 16.91
C SER A 518 43.27 -46.50 16.73
N ASP A 519 42.33 -47.44 16.68
CA ASP A 519 40.87 -47.28 16.45
C ASP A 519 40.14 -47.27 17.82
N PRO A 520 38.89 -46.74 18.02
CA PRO A 520 37.94 -46.14 17.07
C PRO A 520 37.34 -44.77 17.51
N ASN A 521 36.39 -44.27 16.69
CA ASN A 521 35.46 -43.14 16.90
C ASN A 521 35.98 -41.70 16.64
N VAL A 522 35.24 -41.04 15.75
CA VAL A 522 34.96 -39.58 15.68
C VAL A 522 36.20 -38.67 15.68
N ASP A 523 36.56 -38.17 14.49
CA ASP A 523 37.35 -36.94 14.37
C ASP A 523 36.55 -35.74 14.91
N ILE A 524 36.81 -35.43 16.19
CA ILE A 524 36.48 -34.14 16.80
C ILE A 524 37.35 -33.08 16.12
N ILE A 525 36.78 -31.91 15.79
CA ILE A 525 37.49 -30.77 15.17
C ILE A 525 38.77 -30.48 15.96
N LYS A 526 39.94 -30.67 15.33
CA LYS A 526 41.24 -30.64 16.04
C LYS A 526 41.80 -29.23 16.14
N SER A 527 41.45 -28.36 15.19
CA SER A 527 41.72 -26.93 15.26
C SER A 527 40.77 -26.13 14.38
N TRP A 528 40.40 -24.93 14.84
CA TRP A 528 39.69 -23.95 14.03
C TRP A 528 40.25 -22.56 14.27
N GLN A 529 40.15 -21.70 13.26
CA GLN A 529 40.54 -20.29 13.37
C GLN A 529 39.64 -19.38 12.55
N VAL A 530 39.49 -18.17 13.06
CA VAL A 530 38.75 -17.08 12.41
C VAL A 530 39.66 -16.40 11.42
N ILE A 531 39.27 -16.29 10.16
CA ILE A 531 40.00 -15.49 9.19
C ILE A 531 39.05 -14.54 8.50
N ASN A 532 39.25 -13.24 8.71
CA ASN A 532 38.39 -12.22 8.15
C ASN A 532 38.82 -11.92 6.70
N VAL A 533 38.47 -12.84 5.78
CA VAL A 533 38.86 -12.81 4.37
C VAL A 533 37.60 -12.84 3.50
N PRO A 534 37.52 -12.08 2.39
CA PRO A 534 36.34 -12.06 1.52
C PRO A 534 36.02 -13.46 0.97
N CYS A 535 34.76 -13.88 1.14
CA CYS A 535 34.22 -14.99 0.37
C CYS A 535 33.71 -14.46 -0.98
N ASN A 536 34.30 -14.90 -2.09
CA ASN A 536 34.00 -14.48 -3.47
C ASN A 536 32.61 -14.93 -4.00
N SER A 537 31.59 -15.02 -3.13
CA SER A 537 30.22 -15.39 -3.48
C SER A 537 29.19 -14.44 -2.86
N GLY A 538 29.20 -13.20 -3.35
CA GLY A 538 27.98 -12.38 -3.48
C GLY A 538 27.25 -11.95 -2.19
N GLY A 539 27.94 -11.78 -1.06
CA GLY A 539 27.32 -11.23 0.16
C GLY A 539 27.44 -12.10 1.43
N LYS A 540 28.53 -12.86 1.58
CA LYS A 540 28.80 -13.68 2.77
C LYS A 540 29.80 -12.97 3.67
N VAL A 541 29.64 -13.12 4.99
CA VAL A 541 29.99 -12.04 5.92
C VAL A 541 31.15 -12.39 6.87
N VAL A 542 31.41 -13.68 7.13
CA VAL A 542 32.60 -14.16 7.87
C VAL A 542 33.08 -15.49 7.25
N SER A 543 34.40 -15.73 7.27
CA SER A 543 35.01 -17.02 6.92
C SER A 543 35.60 -17.72 8.15
N ILE A 544 35.39 -19.03 8.27
CA ILE A 544 35.96 -19.88 9.31
C ILE A 544 36.87 -20.94 8.68
N VAL A 545 37.98 -21.28 9.33
CA VAL A 545 38.81 -22.44 8.96
C VAL A 545 38.51 -23.57 9.93
N ILE A 546 38.16 -24.75 9.40
CA ILE A 546 38.03 -26.00 10.16
C ILE A 546 38.98 -27.00 9.52
N ASP A 547 39.94 -27.52 10.29
CA ASP A 547 40.94 -28.51 9.85
C ASP A 547 41.60 -28.16 8.49
N GLY A 548 41.96 -26.88 8.33
CA GLY A 548 42.63 -26.32 7.15
C GLY A 548 41.71 -25.92 5.98
N LYS A 549 40.42 -26.27 5.99
CA LYS A 549 39.45 -25.89 4.94
C LYS A 549 38.64 -24.65 5.33
N LYS A 550 38.43 -23.73 4.37
CA LYS A 550 37.71 -22.46 4.55
C LYS A 550 36.21 -22.61 4.24
N TYR A 551 35.36 -22.06 5.11
CA TYR A 551 33.89 -22.08 4.98
C TYR A 551 33.29 -20.70 5.24
N CYS A 552 32.27 -20.31 4.46
CA CYS A 552 31.57 -19.02 4.62
C CYS A 552 30.31 -19.20 5.48
N VAL A 553 30.04 -18.27 6.40
CA VAL A 553 28.82 -18.26 7.25
C VAL A 553 27.99 -16.99 7.07
N LEU A 554 26.71 -17.05 7.47
CA LEU A 554 25.74 -15.94 7.40
C LEU A 554 25.37 -15.47 8.82
N PRO A 555 25.32 -14.15 9.08
CA PRO A 555 24.81 -13.60 10.33
C PRO A 555 23.29 -13.75 10.37
N HIS A 556 22.75 -14.15 11.51
CA HIS A 556 21.31 -14.29 11.69
C HIS A 556 20.61 -12.91 11.73
N PRO A 557 19.36 -12.76 11.22
CA PRO A 557 18.64 -11.49 11.22
C PRO A 557 18.55 -10.79 12.60
N SER A 558 18.58 -11.55 13.70
CA SER A 558 18.56 -10.99 15.06
C SER A 558 19.79 -10.16 15.47
N LEU A 559 20.92 -10.30 14.75
CA LEU A 559 22.09 -9.43 14.95
C LEU A 559 21.91 -8.09 14.23
N MET A 560 21.34 -8.12 13.01
CA MET A 560 21.04 -6.91 12.24
C MET A 560 19.92 -6.08 12.89
N SER A 561 18.90 -6.73 13.46
CA SER A 561 17.81 -6.08 14.20
C SER A 561 18.23 -5.43 15.53
N ARG A 562 19.53 -5.45 15.88
CA ARG A 562 20.09 -4.86 17.11
C ARG A 562 21.21 -3.85 16.84
N GLY A 563 21.25 -3.29 15.63
CA GLY A 563 22.15 -2.18 15.30
C GLY A 563 23.58 -2.60 14.98
N TYR A 564 23.78 -3.72 14.28
CA TYR A 564 25.06 -4.08 13.66
C TYR A 564 24.88 -4.25 12.14
N GLN A 565 25.79 -3.65 11.36
CA GLN A 565 25.80 -3.66 9.90
C GLN A 565 27.11 -4.22 9.34
N TYR A 566 27.10 -4.69 8.10
CA TYR A 566 28.31 -5.13 7.42
C TYR A 566 28.96 -3.97 6.66
N ASN A 567 30.15 -3.56 7.09
CA ASN A 567 30.97 -2.60 6.38
C ASN A 567 31.74 -3.32 5.25
N ARG A 568 31.45 -2.95 4.00
CA ARG A 568 32.01 -3.58 2.80
C ARG A 568 33.47 -3.23 2.55
N ASP A 569 33.94 -2.09 3.05
CA ASP A 569 35.30 -1.59 2.82
C ASP A 569 36.29 -2.15 3.85
N THR A 570 35.84 -2.38 5.08
CA THR A 570 36.64 -3.03 6.14
C THR A 570 36.46 -4.55 6.19
N GLY A 571 35.39 -5.06 5.57
CA GLY A 571 35.03 -6.48 5.58
C GLY A 571 34.57 -6.97 6.96
N LYS A 572 34.04 -6.09 7.82
CA LYS A 572 33.67 -6.39 9.22
C LYS A 572 32.19 -6.20 9.49
N LEU A 573 31.67 -6.90 10.50
CA LEU A 573 30.42 -6.52 11.16
C LEU A 573 30.74 -5.43 12.18
N GLU A 574 30.13 -4.25 12.02
CA GLU A 574 30.39 -3.04 12.80
C GLU A 574 29.07 -2.50 13.38
N PRO A 575 29.07 -1.91 14.58
CA PRO A 575 27.88 -1.29 15.14
C PRO A 575 27.42 -0.08 14.31
N VAL A 576 26.10 0.15 14.31
CA VAL A 576 25.41 1.26 13.63
C VAL A 576 25.28 2.49 14.55
N ASP A 577 25.38 2.27 15.87
CA ASP A 577 25.38 3.32 16.91
C ASP A 577 26.77 3.39 17.56
N ALA A 578 27.30 4.60 17.75
CA ALA A 578 28.58 4.85 18.41
C ALA A 578 28.62 4.45 19.90
N ASN A 579 27.46 4.20 20.52
CA ASN A 579 27.33 3.73 21.90
C ASN A 579 27.43 2.19 22.04
N LEU A 580 27.53 1.44 20.95
CA LEU A 580 27.74 -0.02 20.96
C LEU A 580 29.22 -0.35 20.80
N GLU A 581 29.76 -1.23 21.65
CA GLU A 581 31.17 -1.63 21.56
C GLU A 581 31.49 -2.48 20.33
N LEU A 582 32.73 -2.33 19.84
CA LEU A 582 33.32 -3.21 18.83
C LEU A 582 33.44 -4.65 19.36
N ILE A 583 33.00 -5.62 18.56
CA ILE A 583 33.10 -7.06 18.84
C ILE A 583 34.57 -7.46 18.98
N LYS A 584 35.01 -7.79 20.21
CA LYS A 584 36.43 -8.08 20.53
C LYS A 584 36.81 -9.56 20.43
N SER A 585 35.87 -10.50 20.66
CA SER A 585 36.11 -11.94 20.57
C SER A 585 34.79 -12.71 20.33
N TRP A 586 34.89 -13.97 19.89
CA TRP A 586 33.73 -14.86 19.75
C TRP A 586 34.09 -16.34 19.88
N GLU A 587 33.11 -17.15 20.31
CA GLU A 587 33.22 -18.59 20.54
C GLU A 587 31.99 -19.34 19.99
N LEU A 588 32.18 -20.58 19.55
CA LEU A 588 31.19 -21.47 18.93
C LEU A 588 30.64 -22.45 19.99
N THR A 589 29.32 -22.46 20.27
CA THR A 589 28.75 -23.39 21.26
C THR A 589 27.45 -24.10 20.79
N ASP A 590 27.35 -25.40 21.07
CA ASP A 590 26.16 -26.23 20.83
C ASP A 590 25.09 -25.92 21.89
N VAL A 591 24.08 -25.12 21.55
CA VAL A 591 22.97 -24.75 22.45
C VAL A 591 21.67 -24.64 21.65
N SER A 592 20.55 -25.09 22.22
CA SER A 592 19.23 -24.92 21.58
C SER A 592 18.76 -23.46 21.64
N CYS A 593 18.37 -22.91 20.50
CA CYS A 593 17.62 -21.65 20.43
C CYS A 593 16.11 -21.91 20.60
N ASN A 594 15.37 -20.93 21.12
CA ASN A 594 13.96 -21.08 21.56
C ASN A 594 12.93 -21.34 20.43
N SER A 595 13.35 -21.58 19.19
CA SER A 595 12.50 -21.95 18.05
C SER A 595 12.25 -23.46 17.94
N GLY A 596 12.83 -24.29 18.81
CA GLY A 596 12.75 -25.76 18.73
C GLY A 596 13.71 -26.39 17.72
N GLU A 597 14.36 -25.58 16.87
CA GLU A 597 15.45 -26.01 15.99
C GLU A 597 16.81 -25.70 16.64
N LYS A 598 17.68 -26.71 16.74
CA LYS A 598 19.05 -26.52 17.27
C LYS A 598 19.96 -25.96 16.18
N VAL A 599 19.98 -24.64 16.06
CA VAL A 599 20.99 -23.88 15.32
C VAL A 599 22.27 -23.69 16.13
N VAL A 600 23.38 -23.47 15.44
CA VAL A 600 24.67 -23.09 16.05
C VAL A 600 24.53 -21.75 16.77
N SER A 601 25.20 -21.57 17.90
CA SER A 601 25.27 -20.28 18.59
C SER A 601 26.68 -19.73 18.69
N ILE A 602 26.82 -18.41 18.53
CA ILE A 602 28.03 -17.64 18.83
C ILE A 602 27.85 -16.87 20.14
N VAL A 603 28.91 -16.73 20.92
CA VAL A 603 28.94 -15.85 22.09
C VAL A 603 29.65 -14.55 21.74
N ILE A 604 29.07 -13.40 22.11
CA ILE A 604 29.68 -12.07 22.05
C ILE A 604 29.51 -11.43 23.42
N ASP A 605 30.61 -11.04 24.06
CA ASP A 605 30.66 -10.40 25.39
C ASP A 605 29.78 -11.10 26.44
N GLY A 606 29.92 -12.43 26.51
CA GLY A 606 29.18 -13.30 27.44
C GLY A 606 27.70 -13.56 27.09
N LYS A 607 27.15 -12.92 26.05
CA LYS A 607 25.77 -13.12 25.57
C LYS A 607 25.75 -14.08 24.38
N LYS A 608 24.72 -14.95 24.31
CA LYS A 608 24.55 -15.96 23.25
C LYS A 608 23.67 -15.44 22.11
N TYR A 609 24.05 -15.73 20.87
CA TYR A 609 23.37 -15.33 19.64
C TYR A 609 23.29 -16.53 18.68
N CYS A 610 22.13 -16.77 18.07
CA CYS A 610 21.98 -17.86 17.09
C CYS A 610 22.59 -17.47 15.73
N VAL A 611 23.16 -18.42 14.98
CA VAL A 611 23.65 -18.25 13.60
C VAL A 611 23.22 -19.41 12.71
N LEU A 612 22.99 -19.12 11.42
CA LEU A 612 22.59 -20.12 10.42
C LEU A 612 23.80 -20.54 9.57
N PRO A 613 24.19 -21.83 9.57
CA PRO A 613 25.22 -22.32 8.65
C PRO A 613 24.70 -22.25 7.22
N HIS A 614 25.53 -21.77 6.29
CA HIS A 614 25.17 -21.63 4.88
C HIS A 614 24.90 -23.01 4.24
N PRO A 615 23.92 -23.17 3.32
CA PRO A 615 23.57 -24.48 2.75
C PRO A 615 24.71 -25.28 2.11
N SER A 616 25.77 -24.61 1.63
CA SER A 616 26.98 -25.26 1.09
C SER A 616 27.88 -25.94 2.15
N PHE A 617 27.71 -25.60 3.43
CA PHE A 617 28.34 -26.29 4.57
C PHE A 617 27.61 -27.61 4.87
N MET A 618 26.27 -27.56 4.83
CA MET A 618 25.35 -28.65 5.16
C MET A 618 25.24 -29.76 4.09
N SER A 619 25.84 -29.59 2.91
CA SER A 619 25.62 -30.44 1.73
C SER A 619 26.85 -31.19 1.20
N LYS A 620 28.06 -30.95 1.75
CA LYS A 620 29.31 -31.53 1.22
C LYS A 620 30.35 -31.99 2.25
N SER A 621 30.09 -31.84 3.55
CA SER A 621 31.06 -32.27 4.58
C SER A 621 30.40 -32.68 5.89
N TYR A 622 29.32 -32.01 6.31
CA TYR A 622 28.59 -32.34 7.54
C TYR A 622 27.08 -32.31 7.29
N ARG A 623 26.34 -33.25 7.91
CA ARG A 623 24.88 -33.33 7.97
C ARG A 623 24.41 -33.14 9.40
N TYR A 624 23.25 -32.52 9.60
CA TYR A 624 22.61 -32.46 10.91
C TYR A 624 21.85 -33.76 11.20
N ASN A 625 22.35 -34.58 12.14
CA ASN A 625 21.67 -35.80 12.55
C ASN A 625 20.58 -35.49 13.57
N ARG A 626 19.32 -35.61 13.13
CA ARG A 626 18.13 -35.30 13.93
C ARG A 626 17.92 -36.23 15.14
N ARG A 627 18.58 -37.39 15.23
CA ARG A 627 18.51 -38.30 16.40
C ARG A 627 19.52 -37.93 17.49
N THR A 628 20.74 -37.57 17.12
CA THR A 628 21.80 -37.19 18.07
C THR A 628 21.79 -35.69 18.40
N GLY A 629 21.16 -34.89 17.54
CA GLY A 629 21.08 -33.43 17.66
C GLY A 629 22.40 -32.72 17.37
N LYS A 630 23.32 -33.38 16.65
CA LYS A 630 24.67 -32.90 16.33
C LYS A 630 24.89 -32.76 14.83
N LEU A 631 25.87 -31.94 14.46
CA LEU A 631 26.47 -31.96 13.13
C LEU A 631 27.47 -33.13 13.06
N GLU A 632 27.24 -34.05 12.13
CA GLU A 632 28.05 -35.26 11.92
C GLU A 632 28.63 -35.24 10.50
N PRO A 633 29.83 -35.79 10.26
CA PRO A 633 30.37 -35.89 8.90
C PRO A 633 29.42 -36.60 7.94
N VAL A 634 29.39 -36.16 6.68
CA VAL A 634 28.84 -36.98 5.59
C VAL A 634 29.94 -37.95 5.20
N SER A 635 29.70 -39.25 5.43
CA SER A 635 30.64 -40.30 4.98
C SER A 635 30.80 -40.21 3.45
N PRO A 636 32.02 -40.34 2.91
CA PRO A 636 32.18 -40.63 1.50
C PRO A 636 31.73 -42.07 1.25
N ASP A 637 30.73 -42.23 0.38
CA ASP A 637 30.47 -43.48 -0.34
C ASP A 637 31.31 -43.49 -1.63
#